data_AF-A0A6P5J720-F1
#
_entry.id   AF-A0A6P5J720-F1
#
_cell.length_a   1.000
_cell.length_b   1.000
_cell.length_c   1.000
_cell.angle_alpha   90.00
_cell.angle_beta   90.00
_cell.angle_gamma   90.00
#
_symmetry.space_group_name_H-M   'P 1'
#
loop_
_entity.id
_entity.type
_entity.pdbx_description
1 polymer ?
#
loop_
_entity_poly.entity_id
_entity_poly.type
_entity_poly.pdbx_seq_one_letter_code
_entity_poly.pdbx_strand_id
1 'polypeptide(L)'
;MMKMMTFFQTTVGDQTNPSMPPQYEPEPSPTGRKPSSVSETESETASLASSEDLSPLKEGGSTQYKDEKKKKKKKKGIKKMFDVLTRGMRRKSHSGPTTEVPEMEVKPDAPPPTVEEIYSALKQERLEMAPHLLMLERALVQDTTGMNEEDLICQQSKVEALYALLRSAVLRVVRRPLESEPELLLQALKIILEQEQEDQRVAAEGRGPSVLATTRPRHWLKLWQESVKDSVEERMTRPPSTILDGPRPEGAEASSEAAQSFLHMGKTMKEDLLAVAQRLQPLYPAHFNVFCTYAKGYHNYFSSQLTSMAQFELSDQDTSLLLLWVNNLYPNEIINHPKLAEELQAAGLGSLLPTKETRKLEVNYISNETAKVEELMMRGLDLEVKRWSEDKEPMNLEGCFHSELPIDIIQIISGAQVKADTRALGKQMKPLLMAKLSSFLKSYQQAFADFTEKSKQKHYRATIMANINNCLTFRTYIDKDSKAVEKELPSYIFHPLREIEQSGFNILLQNLFLALKSLFKRLTQTRWATHEETVAEIIKITSDCLPEFKALRKRYQEDIMEAIHLYLVKEYIIRLSKKRLVLRTADLQLNLAQQILIDANNIQCFCAQNGSPAAWLEPALPTLAEIIRLQDTSAIKIEVATFASRFPDFSKGHLGAILTIKGNLSNSEIKSIKSILDVSTLLTDSSRSLFSLIKVG
;
A
#
# COMPACT_ATOMS: atom_id res chain seq x y z
N MET A 1 -12.81 -8.79 14.23
CA MET A 1 -12.42 -8.50 15.63
C MET A 1 -12.08 -7.03 15.70
N MET A 2 -12.86 -6.26 16.46
CA MET A 2 -12.50 -4.93 16.95
C MET A 2 -11.93 -5.06 18.37
N LYS A 3 -11.44 -3.94 18.94
CA LYS A 3 -10.55 -3.85 20.12
C LYS A 3 -9.11 -4.29 19.76
N MET A 4 -8.05 -3.63 20.24
CA MET A 4 -7.96 -2.72 21.38
C MET A 4 -6.84 -1.66 21.22
N MET A 5 -6.85 -0.66 22.11
CA MET A 5 -5.76 0.28 22.48
C MET A 5 -5.33 1.39 21.51
N THR A 6 -5.74 2.60 21.87
CA THR A 6 -5.10 3.90 21.64
C THR A 6 -4.17 4.27 22.83
N PHE A 7 -3.70 5.52 22.89
CA PHE A 7 -2.69 6.12 23.79
C PHE A 7 -1.23 5.81 23.41
N PHE A 8 -0.29 6.75 23.46
CA PHE A 8 -0.33 8.13 23.97
C PHE A 8 -0.02 9.20 22.90
N GLN A 9 -0.63 10.38 23.05
CA GLN A 9 -0.05 11.66 22.65
C GLN A 9 -0.38 12.70 23.71
N THR A 10 0.60 13.55 24.06
CA THR A 10 0.50 14.59 25.08
C THR A 10 0.79 15.96 24.47
N THR A 11 -0.17 16.88 24.54
CA THR A 11 0.05 18.31 24.25
C THR A 11 -0.79 19.16 25.20
N VAL A 12 -0.22 20.31 25.58
CA VAL A 12 -0.83 21.31 26.48
C VAL A 12 -1.94 22.09 25.75
N GLY A 13 -2.99 22.47 26.46
CA GLY A 13 -4.02 23.39 26.01
C GLY A 13 -4.78 23.95 27.23
N ASP A 14 -4.80 25.28 27.35
CA ASP A 14 -5.40 26.02 28.47
C ASP A 14 -6.65 26.81 27.98
N GLN A 15 -7.39 27.36 28.95
CA GLN A 15 -8.39 28.45 28.84
C GLN A 15 -9.88 28.12 28.60
N THR A 16 -10.67 28.53 29.60
CA THR A 16 -12.00 29.17 29.54
C THR A 16 -13.23 28.40 29.00
N ASN A 17 -14.11 28.01 29.95
CA ASN A 17 -15.56 27.91 29.73
C ASN A 17 -16.22 29.30 29.74
N PRO A 18 -17.41 29.44 29.12
CA PRO A 18 -18.57 29.91 29.89
C PRO A 18 -19.81 29.00 29.76
N SER A 19 -20.79 29.20 30.66
CA SER A 19 -21.88 28.25 30.97
C SER A 19 -23.11 28.30 30.05
N MET A 20 -23.88 27.21 30.04
CA MET A 20 -25.30 27.14 29.64
C MET A 20 -26.11 26.38 30.72
N PRO A 21 -27.43 26.67 30.91
CA PRO A 21 -28.25 26.10 31.98
C PRO A 21 -28.91 24.76 31.61
N PRO A 22 -29.41 23.98 32.60
CA PRO A 22 -29.96 22.64 32.38
C PRO A 22 -31.40 22.62 31.83
N GLN A 23 -31.79 21.50 31.22
CA GLN A 23 -33.17 21.14 30.88
C GLN A 23 -33.59 19.83 31.58
N TYR A 24 -34.90 19.60 31.67
CA TYR A 24 -35.53 18.60 32.53
C TYR A 24 -35.54 17.17 31.97
N GLU A 25 -35.43 16.18 32.87
CA GLU A 25 -35.92 14.81 32.70
C GLU A 25 -37.26 14.61 33.45
N PRO A 26 -38.10 13.65 33.02
CA PRO A 26 -39.04 12.98 33.92
C PRO A 26 -39.01 11.44 33.84
N GLU A 27 -38.98 10.79 35.01
CA GLU A 27 -39.08 9.33 35.25
C GLU A 27 -40.56 8.87 35.49
N PRO A 28 -40.88 7.55 35.63
CA PRO A 28 -42.06 6.98 34.93
C PRO A 28 -43.15 6.24 35.77
N SER A 29 -44.13 5.65 35.05
CA SER A 29 -45.02 4.52 35.44
C SER A 29 -46.17 4.81 36.44
N PRO A 30 -47.16 3.88 36.67
CA PRO A 30 -47.49 2.57 36.05
C PRO A 30 -48.81 2.65 35.21
N THR A 31 -49.74 1.69 34.94
CA THR A 31 -50.10 0.29 35.33
C THR A 31 -51.09 -0.26 34.25
N GLY A 32 -51.43 -1.55 34.01
CA GLY A 32 -50.93 -2.85 34.48
C GLY A 32 -52.02 -3.86 34.92
N ARG A 33 -52.67 -4.62 34.01
CA ARG A 33 -53.59 -5.77 34.31
C ARG A 33 -53.66 -6.85 33.19
N LYS A 34 -54.07 -8.08 33.55
CA LYS A 34 -54.31 -9.31 32.73
C LYS A 34 -55.58 -10.01 33.29
N PRO A 35 -56.27 -10.98 32.61
CA PRO A 35 -55.75 -12.23 32.00
C PRO A 35 -56.06 -12.31 30.47
N SER A 36 -56.50 -13.38 29.75
CA SER A 36 -56.91 -14.79 30.03
C SER A 36 -56.87 -15.67 28.75
N SER A 37 -57.01 -17.00 28.90
CA SER A 37 -57.30 -18.03 27.86
C SER A 37 -58.84 -18.31 27.76
N VAL A 38 -59.45 -19.13 26.89
CA VAL A 38 -59.26 -20.57 26.49
C VAL A 38 -59.96 -20.86 25.12
N SER A 39 -59.85 -22.10 24.60
CA SER A 39 -60.50 -22.76 23.43
C SER A 39 -59.93 -22.43 22.04
N GLU A 40 -59.58 -23.35 21.14
CA GLU A 40 -59.91 -24.79 20.83
C GLU A 40 -61.02 -25.02 19.79
N THR A 41 -60.61 -25.60 18.65
CA THR A 41 -61.31 -26.49 17.68
C THR A 41 -60.38 -26.58 16.46
N GLU A 42 -59.72 -27.69 16.11
CA GLU A 42 -60.19 -29.03 15.74
C GLU A 42 -60.99 -29.09 14.43
N SER A 43 -60.27 -29.44 13.36
CA SER A 43 -60.60 -30.44 12.32
C SER A 43 -59.35 -30.53 11.42
N GLU A 44 -58.72 -31.67 11.10
CA GLU A 44 -59.24 -32.97 10.62
C GLU A 44 -60.02 -32.85 9.29
N THR A 45 -59.94 -33.78 8.33
CA THR A 45 -59.24 -35.10 8.31
C THR A 45 -58.82 -35.46 6.88
N ALA A 46 -57.89 -36.42 6.76
CA ALA A 46 -57.91 -37.51 5.75
C ALA A 46 -57.70 -37.20 4.23
N SER A 47 -57.20 -38.13 3.40
CA SER A 47 -56.38 -39.34 3.64
C SER A 47 -55.93 -39.99 2.33
N LEU A 48 -54.77 -40.68 2.36
CA LEU A 48 -54.42 -41.87 1.55
C LEU A 48 -54.35 -41.69 0.01
N ALA A 49 -53.73 -42.57 -0.78
CA ALA A 49 -53.05 -43.84 -0.51
C ALA A 49 -51.70 -43.86 -1.31
N SER A 50 -50.60 -44.42 -0.78
CA SER A 50 -50.16 -45.84 -0.89
C SER A 50 -49.49 -46.16 -2.25
N SER A 51 -48.44 -47.00 -2.38
CA SER A 51 -47.74 -47.89 -1.43
C SER A 51 -46.21 -47.96 -1.73
N GLU A 52 -45.33 -48.10 -0.73
CA GLU A 52 -44.52 -49.31 -0.34
C GLU A 52 -43.50 -49.80 -1.41
N ASP A 53 -42.28 -50.27 -1.12
CA ASP A 53 -41.36 -50.21 0.05
C ASP A 53 -39.89 -50.15 -0.51
N LEU A 54 -38.75 -50.73 -0.07
CA LEU A 54 -38.35 -51.71 0.97
C LEU A 54 -37.30 -51.11 1.95
N SER A 55 -37.67 -51.01 3.22
CA SER A 55 -37.26 -51.91 4.33
C SER A 55 -35.76 -52.35 4.52
N PRO A 56 -35.29 -52.63 5.77
CA PRO A 56 -34.42 -51.65 6.47
C PRO A 56 -33.25 -52.26 7.32
N LEU A 57 -32.80 -51.54 8.38
CA LEU A 57 -31.93 -51.93 9.53
C LEU A 57 -30.39 -51.79 9.34
N LYS A 58 -29.59 -51.31 10.33
CA LYS A 58 -29.90 -50.65 11.63
C LYS A 58 -28.75 -49.77 12.17
N GLU A 59 -29.15 -48.71 12.90
CA GLU A 59 -28.53 -47.93 14.00
C GLU A 59 -26.99 -47.96 14.29
N GLY A 60 -26.41 -46.78 14.55
CA GLY A 60 -24.97 -46.64 14.88
C GLY A 60 -24.45 -45.32 15.50
N GLY A 61 -25.24 -44.57 16.28
CA GLY A 61 -24.68 -43.65 17.31
C GLY A 61 -24.23 -42.21 16.95
N SER A 62 -25.01 -41.24 17.45
CA SER A 62 -24.56 -40.01 18.16
C SER A 62 -23.81 -38.83 17.46
N THR A 63 -24.53 -37.70 17.41
CA THR A 63 -24.12 -36.31 17.79
C THR A 63 -23.25 -35.38 16.92
N GLN A 64 -23.85 -34.20 16.69
CA GLN A 64 -23.29 -32.83 16.63
C GLN A 64 -22.61 -32.29 15.34
N TYR A 65 -23.38 -31.44 14.64
CA TYR A 65 -22.94 -30.38 13.72
C TYR A 65 -21.90 -29.41 14.33
N LYS A 66 -21.02 -28.84 13.49
CA LYS A 66 -20.31 -27.56 13.74
C LYS A 66 -19.89 -26.85 12.45
N ASP A 67 -19.98 -25.52 12.44
CA ASP A 67 -19.77 -24.62 11.29
C ASP A 67 -18.45 -24.82 10.51
N GLU A 68 -18.54 -24.94 9.18
CA GLU A 68 -17.42 -24.68 8.26
C GLU A 68 -17.14 -23.17 8.07
N LYS A 69 -16.43 -22.56 9.02
CA LYS A 69 -15.92 -21.18 8.84
C LYS A 69 -14.68 -21.15 7.92
N LYS A 70 -14.92 -21.04 6.60
CA LYS A 70 -13.91 -20.84 5.54
C LYS A 70 -12.90 -19.74 5.90
N LYS A 71 -11.68 -20.13 6.34
CA LYS A 71 -10.60 -19.20 6.70
C LYS A 71 -9.86 -18.69 5.45
N LYS A 72 -9.78 -17.36 5.33
CA LYS A 72 -9.02 -16.65 4.27
C LYS A 72 -7.53 -17.06 4.29
N LYS A 73 -7.07 -17.83 3.30
CA LYS A 73 -5.63 -17.98 2.99
C LYS A 73 -5.15 -16.70 2.29
N LYS A 74 -4.31 -15.87 2.93
CA LYS A 74 -3.51 -14.85 2.25
C LYS A 74 -2.24 -14.50 3.04
N LYS A 75 -1.13 -14.27 2.32
CA LYS A 75 0.17 -13.72 2.76
C LYS A 75 0.82 -14.35 4.01
N LYS A 76 1.51 -15.50 3.83
CA LYS A 76 2.43 -16.10 4.84
C LYS A 76 3.85 -16.41 4.37
N GLY A 77 4.25 -15.99 3.16
CA GLY A 77 5.61 -16.21 2.62
C GLY A 77 6.68 -15.35 3.28
N ILE A 78 6.58 -14.02 3.14
CA ILE A 78 7.68 -13.08 3.48
C ILE A 78 8.06 -13.11 4.98
N LYS A 79 7.09 -13.30 5.90
CA LYS A 79 7.39 -13.25 7.35
C LYS A 79 8.36 -14.34 7.81
N LYS A 80 8.39 -15.50 7.14
CA LYS A 80 9.32 -16.59 7.48
C LYS A 80 10.80 -16.24 7.27
N MET A 81 11.16 -15.26 6.45
CA MET A 81 12.56 -14.81 6.33
C MET A 81 12.97 -13.89 7.51
N PHE A 82 12.06 -13.06 8.01
CA PHE A 82 12.31 -12.20 9.17
C PHE A 82 12.36 -12.99 10.50
N ASP A 83 11.50 -14.01 10.67
CA ASP A 83 11.40 -14.80 11.93
C ASP A 83 12.61 -15.75 12.20
N VAL A 84 13.63 -15.74 11.31
CA VAL A 84 14.88 -16.53 11.42
C VAL A 84 16.04 -15.72 12.02
N LEU A 85 16.06 -14.39 11.84
CA LEU A 85 17.23 -13.55 12.13
C LEU A 85 17.34 -13.06 13.60
N THR A 86 16.48 -13.56 14.50
CA THR A 86 16.10 -12.86 15.74
C THR A 86 16.10 -13.73 17.02
N ARG A 87 16.86 -14.83 17.09
CA ARG A 87 16.90 -15.72 18.27
C ARG A 87 18.32 -16.04 18.78
N GLY A 88 18.57 -15.71 20.05
CA GLY A 88 19.82 -15.96 20.79
C GLY A 88 20.46 -14.66 21.30
N MET A 89 21.02 -14.56 22.51
CA MET A 89 21.04 -15.49 23.64
C MET A 89 21.12 -14.69 24.97
N ARG A 90 20.84 -15.29 26.13
CA ARG A 90 20.80 -14.58 27.43
C ARG A 90 22.21 -14.20 27.94
N ARG A 91 22.35 -13.00 28.51
CA ARG A 91 23.56 -12.55 29.22
C ARG A 91 23.77 -13.35 30.52
N LYS A 92 25.03 -13.71 30.81
CA LYS A 92 25.60 -13.73 32.17
C LYS A 92 26.66 -12.63 32.25
N SER A 93 26.79 -12.00 33.41
CA SER A 93 27.71 -10.89 33.64
C SER A 93 28.79 -11.28 34.65
N HIS A 94 30.05 -11.19 34.23
CA HIS A 94 31.20 -11.19 35.13
C HIS A 94 32.07 -9.97 34.85
N SER A 95 32.63 -9.40 35.91
CA SER A 95 33.57 -8.28 35.90
C SER A 95 34.92 -8.73 35.33
N GLY A 96 35.57 -7.88 34.55
CA GLY A 96 36.93 -8.11 34.08
C GLY A 96 37.97 -7.92 35.21
N PRO A 97 39.13 -8.59 35.13
CA PRO A 97 40.30 -8.28 35.96
C PRO A 97 41.05 -7.04 35.42
N THR A 98 41.82 -6.41 36.30
CA THR A 98 42.65 -5.23 35.99
C THR A 98 43.91 -5.61 35.21
N THR A 99 44.45 -4.65 34.45
CA THR A 99 45.73 -4.77 33.72
C THR A 99 46.94 -4.90 34.64
N GLU A 100 47.53 -6.09 34.72
CA GLU A 100 48.94 -6.29 35.08
C GLU A 100 49.57 -7.25 34.06
N VAL A 101 50.73 -6.88 33.52
CA VAL A 101 51.45 -7.66 32.50
C VAL A 101 52.66 -8.32 33.17
N PRO A 102 52.78 -9.66 33.16
CA PRO A 102 54.01 -10.32 33.59
C PRO A 102 55.10 -10.07 32.54
N GLU A 103 56.16 -9.35 32.91
CA GLU A 103 57.40 -9.39 32.15
C GLU A 103 58.03 -10.77 32.31
N MET A 104 58.19 -11.51 31.20
CA MET A 104 58.98 -12.73 31.20
C MET A 104 60.46 -12.37 31.24
N GLU A 105 61.03 -12.34 32.44
CA GLU A 105 62.48 -12.38 32.63
C GLU A 105 63.04 -13.64 31.94
N VAL A 106 63.88 -13.45 30.92
CA VAL A 106 64.60 -14.54 30.26
C VAL A 106 65.71 -15.01 31.20
N LYS A 107 65.58 -16.22 31.75
CA LYS A 107 66.66 -16.86 32.53
C LYS A 107 67.90 -17.09 31.64
N PRO A 108 69.06 -16.48 31.94
CA PRO A 108 70.26 -16.65 31.14
C PRO A 108 71.09 -17.84 31.66
N ASP A 109 70.87 -19.04 31.13
CA ASP A 109 71.85 -20.15 31.21
C ASP A 109 71.56 -21.37 30.29
N ALA A 110 70.57 -21.29 29.40
CA ALA A 110 70.40 -22.30 28.35
C ALA A 110 71.27 -21.95 27.13
N PRO A 111 71.97 -22.92 26.49
CA PRO A 111 72.61 -22.67 25.20
C PRO A 111 71.56 -22.32 24.14
N PRO A 112 71.89 -21.48 23.14
CA PRO A 112 70.94 -21.12 22.09
C PRO A 112 70.54 -22.39 21.29
N PRO A 113 69.23 -22.57 20.99
CA PRO A 113 68.76 -23.78 20.33
C PRO A 113 69.34 -23.90 18.92
N THR A 114 69.70 -25.13 18.54
CA THR A 114 70.26 -25.44 17.22
C THR A 114 69.23 -25.27 16.09
N VAL A 115 69.71 -25.13 14.86
CA VAL A 115 68.88 -24.96 13.66
C VAL A 115 67.92 -26.14 13.49
N GLU A 116 68.38 -27.34 13.85
CA GLU A 116 67.65 -28.60 13.86
C GLU A 116 66.55 -28.64 14.94
N GLU A 117 66.83 -28.10 16.14
CA GLU A 117 65.84 -27.97 17.21
C GLU A 117 64.75 -26.97 16.84
N ILE A 118 65.13 -25.79 16.32
CA ILE A 118 64.19 -24.78 15.80
C ILE A 118 63.33 -25.38 14.67
N TYR A 119 63.93 -26.10 13.72
CA TYR A 119 63.20 -26.84 12.67
C TYR A 119 62.18 -27.82 13.27
N SER A 120 62.60 -28.62 14.26
CA SER A 120 61.74 -29.63 14.88
C SER A 120 60.55 -29.04 15.63
N ALA A 121 60.75 -27.88 16.29
CA ALA A 121 59.74 -27.17 17.06
C ALA A 121 58.73 -26.45 16.14
N LEU A 122 59.21 -25.75 15.10
CA LEU A 122 58.36 -25.11 14.10
C LEU A 122 57.56 -26.13 13.28
N LYS A 123 58.11 -27.32 13.02
CA LYS A 123 57.40 -28.46 12.42
C LYS A 123 56.33 -29.07 13.35
N GLN A 124 56.46 -28.88 14.67
CA GLN A 124 55.43 -29.15 15.68
C GLN A 124 54.55 -27.92 15.97
N GLU A 125 54.59 -26.89 15.12
CA GLU A 125 53.78 -25.67 15.20
C GLU A 125 54.02 -24.81 16.46
N ARG A 126 55.10 -25.07 17.22
CA ARG A 126 55.45 -24.33 18.44
C ARG A 126 56.05 -22.97 18.08
N LEU A 127 55.26 -21.92 18.24
CA LEU A 127 55.63 -20.54 17.89
C LEU A 127 56.68 -19.91 18.83
N GLU A 128 56.98 -20.55 19.97
CA GLU A 128 57.98 -20.15 20.97
C GLU A 128 59.37 -19.87 20.38
N MET A 129 59.76 -20.57 19.31
CA MET A 129 61.10 -20.45 18.70
C MET A 129 61.26 -19.27 17.73
N ALA A 130 60.21 -18.46 17.51
CA ALA A 130 60.27 -17.32 16.60
C ALA A 130 61.33 -16.25 16.95
N PRO A 131 61.57 -15.88 18.23
CA PRO A 131 62.63 -14.94 18.57
C PRO A 131 64.03 -15.49 18.25
N HIS A 132 64.25 -16.79 18.42
CA HIS A 132 65.54 -17.44 18.10
C HIS A 132 65.80 -17.46 16.58
N LEU A 133 64.76 -17.65 15.76
CA LEU A 133 64.87 -17.51 14.30
C LEU A 133 65.22 -16.05 13.89
N LEU A 134 64.61 -15.05 14.53
CA LEU A 134 64.93 -13.64 14.29
C LEU A 134 66.37 -13.28 14.75
N MET A 135 66.86 -13.87 15.85
CA MET A 135 68.26 -13.75 16.25
C MET A 135 69.21 -14.39 15.22
N LEU A 136 68.85 -15.55 14.65
CA LEU A 136 69.64 -16.21 13.61
C LEU A 136 69.73 -15.38 12.32
N GLU A 137 68.63 -14.77 11.88
CA GLU A 137 68.61 -13.82 10.75
C GLU A 137 69.51 -12.60 11.04
N ARG A 138 69.38 -12.00 12.24
CA ARG A 138 70.19 -10.84 12.64
C ARG A 138 71.68 -11.14 12.72
N ALA A 139 72.06 -12.31 13.25
CA ALA A 139 73.45 -12.75 13.31
C ALA A 139 74.04 -12.93 11.91
N LEU A 140 73.31 -13.59 11.00
CA LEU A 140 73.73 -13.79 9.61
C LEU A 140 73.93 -12.47 8.84
N VAL A 141 73.17 -11.42 9.18
CA VAL A 141 73.31 -10.05 8.64
C VAL A 141 74.47 -9.26 9.28
N GLN A 142 74.95 -9.67 10.47
CA GLN A 142 76.03 -9.00 11.19
C GLN A 142 77.41 -9.65 10.90
N ASP A 143 77.54 -10.97 11.04
CA ASP A 143 78.79 -11.73 10.86
C ASP A 143 79.13 -12.01 9.37
N THR A 144 79.06 -10.97 8.54
CA THR A 144 79.44 -11.06 7.12
C THR A 144 80.97 -11.08 6.89
N THR A 145 81.77 -10.86 7.94
CA THR A 145 83.23 -10.80 7.87
C THR A 145 83.89 -12.18 7.96
N GLY A 146 83.99 -12.88 6.83
CA GLY A 146 84.84 -14.08 6.69
C GLY A 146 84.16 -15.33 6.13
N MET A 147 82.86 -15.27 5.79
CA MET A 147 82.15 -16.37 5.13
C MET A 147 82.31 -16.30 3.60
N ASN A 148 82.36 -17.46 2.93
CA ASN A 148 82.25 -17.52 1.47
C ASN A 148 80.81 -17.24 1.02
N GLU A 149 80.64 -16.75 -0.21
CA GLU A 149 79.33 -16.43 -0.78
C GLU A 149 78.41 -17.67 -0.89
N GLU A 150 78.96 -18.83 -1.25
CA GLU A 150 78.21 -20.11 -1.29
C GLU A 150 77.71 -20.56 0.08
N ASP A 151 78.54 -20.43 1.13
CA ASP A 151 78.18 -20.74 2.51
C ASP A 151 77.08 -19.78 3.01
N LEU A 152 77.19 -18.50 2.66
CA LEU A 152 76.23 -17.46 3.02
C LEU A 152 74.84 -17.73 2.39
N ILE A 153 74.82 -18.09 1.10
CA ILE A 153 73.61 -18.50 0.38
C ILE A 153 73.01 -19.79 0.99
N CYS A 154 73.85 -20.76 1.35
CA CYS A 154 73.43 -22.00 2.00
C CYS A 154 72.76 -21.75 3.35
N GLN A 155 73.32 -20.90 4.21
CA GLN A 155 72.71 -20.56 5.50
C GLN A 155 71.45 -19.69 5.33
N GLN A 156 71.43 -18.73 4.41
CA GLN A 156 70.20 -17.96 4.13
C GLN A 156 69.06 -18.87 3.67
N SER A 157 69.34 -19.86 2.81
CA SER A 157 68.34 -20.84 2.35
C SER A 157 67.72 -21.63 3.51
N LYS A 158 68.50 -22.00 4.53
CA LYS A 158 67.97 -22.63 5.76
C LYS A 158 67.10 -21.66 6.57
N VAL A 159 67.53 -20.41 6.73
CA VAL A 159 66.76 -19.36 7.42
C VAL A 159 65.42 -19.10 6.71
N GLU A 160 65.39 -19.02 5.38
CA GLU A 160 64.15 -18.90 4.61
C GLU A 160 63.24 -20.14 4.73
N ALA A 161 63.80 -21.35 4.79
CA ALA A 161 63.02 -22.56 5.02
C ALA A 161 62.36 -22.58 6.41
N LEU A 162 63.06 -22.10 7.45
CA LEU A 162 62.49 -21.92 8.78
C LEU A 162 61.42 -20.81 8.81
N TYR A 163 61.63 -19.69 8.13
CA TYR A 163 60.62 -18.65 7.98
C TYR A 163 59.39 -19.13 7.22
N ALA A 164 59.55 -19.99 6.20
CA ALA A 164 58.43 -20.60 5.50
C ALA A 164 57.58 -21.48 6.43
N LEU A 165 58.22 -22.27 7.30
CA LEU A 165 57.53 -23.06 8.33
C LEU A 165 56.81 -22.17 9.36
N LEU A 166 57.53 -21.21 9.98
CA LEU A 166 56.95 -20.29 10.97
C LEU A 166 55.76 -19.51 10.39
N ARG A 167 55.91 -18.98 9.16
CA ARG A 167 54.84 -18.31 8.42
C ARG A 167 53.64 -19.24 8.23
N SER A 168 53.85 -20.51 7.87
CA SER A 168 52.74 -21.47 7.69
C SER A 168 51.97 -21.74 8.99
N ALA A 169 52.68 -21.81 10.14
CA ALA A 169 52.06 -22.00 11.45
C ALA A 169 51.30 -20.76 11.91
N VAL A 170 51.93 -19.58 11.84
CA VAL A 170 51.29 -18.29 12.18
C VAL A 170 50.06 -18.03 11.30
N LEU A 171 50.15 -18.27 9.99
CA LEU A 171 49.02 -18.10 9.07
C LEU A 171 47.88 -19.12 9.32
N ARG A 172 48.18 -20.35 9.78
CA ARG A 172 47.16 -21.34 10.18
C ARG A 172 46.33 -20.85 11.36
N VAL A 173 46.99 -20.32 12.40
CA VAL A 173 46.35 -19.76 13.61
C VAL A 173 45.46 -18.56 13.26
N VAL A 174 45.99 -17.58 12.53
CA VAL A 174 45.22 -16.34 12.22
C VAL A 174 44.17 -16.53 11.11
N ARG A 175 44.21 -17.60 10.31
CA ARG A 175 43.12 -17.96 9.38
C ARG A 175 41.84 -18.37 10.15
N ARG A 176 41.99 -18.98 11.33
CA ARG A 176 40.88 -19.44 12.19
C ARG A 176 41.06 -19.04 13.66
N PRO A 177 41.01 -17.74 13.97
CA PRO A 177 41.30 -17.20 15.30
C PRO A 177 40.16 -17.45 16.32
N LEU A 178 38.99 -17.92 15.86
CA LEU A 178 37.85 -18.30 16.72
C LEU A 178 37.87 -19.79 17.11
N GLU A 179 38.66 -20.61 16.40
CA GLU A 179 38.92 -22.04 16.66
C GLU A 179 40.25 -22.26 17.41
N SER A 180 41.19 -21.31 17.31
CA SER A 180 42.50 -21.34 17.98
C SER A 180 42.42 -20.93 19.46
N GLU A 181 43.40 -21.37 20.26
CA GLU A 181 43.55 -20.94 21.65
C GLU A 181 43.97 -19.46 21.75
N PRO A 182 43.45 -18.66 22.72
CA PRO A 182 43.75 -17.23 22.80
C PRO A 182 45.23 -16.89 22.98
N GLU A 183 45.96 -17.72 23.74
CA GLU A 183 47.40 -17.52 24.01
C GLU A 183 48.24 -17.73 22.75
N LEU A 184 47.97 -18.81 22.01
CA LEU A 184 48.59 -19.09 20.71
C LEU A 184 48.28 -18.02 19.67
N LEU A 185 47.05 -17.47 19.68
CA LEU A 185 46.66 -16.34 18.84
C LEU A 185 47.45 -15.06 19.21
N LEU A 186 47.56 -14.72 20.49
CA LEU A 186 48.35 -13.57 20.95
C LEU A 186 49.83 -13.72 20.59
N GLN A 187 50.39 -14.93 20.70
CA GLN A 187 51.76 -15.23 20.28
C GLN A 187 51.94 -15.05 18.76
N ALA A 188 51.01 -15.55 17.94
CA ALA A 188 51.01 -15.36 16.49
C ALA A 188 50.95 -13.86 16.09
N LEU A 189 50.12 -13.06 16.77
CA LEU A 189 50.01 -11.61 16.54
C LEU A 189 51.27 -10.85 16.97
N LYS A 190 51.89 -11.24 18.09
CA LYS A 190 53.20 -10.70 18.53
C LYS A 190 54.29 -10.97 17.49
N ILE A 191 54.35 -12.18 16.93
CA ILE A 191 55.34 -12.53 15.91
C ILE A 191 55.15 -11.71 14.63
N ILE A 192 53.92 -11.52 14.16
CA ILE A 192 53.61 -10.64 13.01
C ILE A 192 54.14 -9.22 13.26
N LEU A 193 53.97 -8.70 14.48
CA LEU A 193 54.49 -7.39 14.87
C LEU A 193 56.01 -7.31 14.90
N GLU A 194 56.68 -8.31 15.49
CA GLU A 194 58.14 -8.37 15.53
C GLU A 194 58.75 -8.42 14.12
N GLN A 195 58.09 -9.10 13.17
CA GLN A 195 58.54 -9.11 11.78
C GLN A 195 58.32 -7.77 11.07
N GLU A 196 57.19 -7.08 11.30
CA GLU A 196 56.89 -5.77 10.70
C GLU A 196 57.76 -4.63 11.31
N GLN A 197 58.09 -4.73 12.61
CA GLN A 197 59.07 -3.84 13.26
C GLN A 197 60.48 -4.06 12.72
N GLU A 198 60.87 -5.31 12.42
CA GLU A 198 62.16 -5.61 11.80
C GLU A 198 62.24 -5.10 10.36
N ASP A 199 61.17 -5.24 9.57
CA ASP A 199 61.06 -4.64 8.23
C ASP A 199 61.31 -3.11 8.29
N GLN A 200 60.74 -2.44 9.29
CA GLN A 200 60.94 -1.00 9.51
C GLN A 200 62.38 -0.67 9.96
N ARG A 201 63.00 -1.48 10.84
CA ARG A 201 64.40 -1.30 11.27
C ARG A 201 65.35 -1.42 10.09
N VAL A 202 65.20 -2.46 9.27
CA VAL A 202 66.08 -2.72 8.12
C VAL A 202 65.93 -1.60 7.07
N ALA A 203 64.70 -1.12 6.82
CA ALA A 203 64.47 0.03 5.95
C ALA A 203 65.11 1.33 6.48
N ALA A 204 65.09 1.57 7.80
CA ALA A 204 65.69 2.74 8.43
C ALA A 204 67.23 2.73 8.45
N GLU A 205 67.86 1.54 8.44
CA GLU A 205 69.33 1.42 8.40
C GLU A 205 69.97 1.75 7.05
N GLY A 206 69.17 1.85 5.97
CA GLY A 206 69.63 2.39 4.68
C GLY A 206 70.80 1.65 4.02
N ARG A 207 71.06 0.39 4.39
CA ARG A 207 72.18 -0.40 3.87
C ARG A 207 72.03 -0.64 2.37
N GLY A 208 73.15 -0.61 1.64
CA GLY A 208 73.20 -0.94 0.21
C GLY A 208 72.82 -2.41 -0.08
N PRO A 209 72.51 -2.74 -1.34
CA PRO A 209 72.02 -4.07 -1.71
C PRO A 209 73.08 -5.16 -1.53
N SER A 210 73.02 -5.83 -0.37
CA SER A 210 73.65 -7.13 -0.12
C SER A 210 72.69 -8.25 -0.51
N VAL A 211 73.20 -9.44 -0.82
CA VAL A 211 72.40 -10.66 -1.07
C VAL A 211 71.40 -10.90 0.07
N LEU A 212 71.82 -10.69 1.33
CA LEU A 212 71.00 -10.82 2.53
C LEU A 212 69.90 -9.76 2.66
N ALA A 213 70.06 -8.58 2.03
CA ALA A 213 69.12 -7.48 2.13
C ALA A 213 67.89 -7.62 1.21
N THR A 214 67.83 -8.68 0.39
CA THR A 214 66.77 -8.91 -0.61
C THR A 214 65.53 -9.64 -0.08
N THR A 215 65.59 -10.19 1.14
CA THR A 215 64.52 -10.99 1.76
C THR A 215 63.59 -10.19 2.68
N ARG A 216 63.91 -8.90 2.87
CA ARG A 216 63.15 -7.89 3.63
C ARG A 216 62.74 -6.75 2.68
N PRO A 217 61.55 -6.14 2.83
CA PRO A 217 60.51 -6.41 3.83
C PRO A 217 59.73 -7.70 3.56
N ARG A 218 59.30 -8.38 4.63
CA ARG A 218 58.50 -9.61 4.58
C ARG A 218 56.99 -9.36 4.67
N HIS A 219 56.55 -8.16 5.08
CA HIS A 219 55.15 -7.69 5.09
C HIS A 219 54.15 -8.64 5.77
N TRP A 220 54.44 -9.08 6.99
CA TRP A 220 53.61 -10.07 7.69
C TRP A 220 52.20 -9.54 8.02
N LEU A 221 52.04 -8.23 8.20
CA LEU A 221 50.72 -7.62 8.36
C LEU A 221 49.85 -7.75 7.08
N LYS A 222 50.46 -7.67 5.89
CA LYS A 222 49.77 -7.87 4.61
C LYS A 222 49.37 -9.33 4.41
N LEU A 223 50.25 -10.27 4.73
CA LEU A 223 49.96 -11.71 4.69
C LEU A 223 48.82 -12.09 5.65
N TRP A 224 48.71 -11.42 6.80
CA TRP A 224 47.55 -11.54 7.70
C TRP A 224 46.27 -11.00 7.05
N GLN A 225 46.28 -9.83 6.41
CA GLN A 225 45.11 -9.28 5.69
C GLN A 225 44.64 -10.21 4.56
N GLU A 226 45.58 -10.82 3.84
CA GLU A 226 45.31 -11.82 2.79
C GLU A 226 44.70 -13.09 3.38
N SER A 227 45.21 -13.59 4.52
CA SER A 227 44.64 -14.75 5.23
C SER A 227 43.23 -14.47 5.80
N VAL A 228 42.97 -13.23 6.26
CA VAL A 228 41.63 -12.78 6.65
C VAL A 228 40.68 -12.76 5.46
N LYS A 229 41.12 -12.26 4.28
CA LYS A 229 40.33 -12.32 3.04
C LYS A 229 39.97 -13.77 2.69
N ASP A 230 40.96 -14.64 2.60
CA ASP A 230 40.79 -16.08 2.33
C ASP A 230 39.75 -16.73 3.26
N SER A 231 39.84 -16.46 4.57
CA SER A 231 38.91 -16.97 5.58
C SER A 231 37.48 -16.46 5.37
N VAL A 232 37.33 -15.19 4.98
CA VAL A 232 36.04 -14.61 4.59
C VAL A 232 35.47 -15.29 3.33
N GLU A 233 36.27 -15.53 2.30
CA GLU A 233 35.81 -16.16 1.06
C GLU A 233 35.41 -17.64 1.29
N GLU A 234 36.16 -18.35 2.14
CA GLU A 234 35.85 -19.72 2.62
C GLU A 234 34.51 -19.77 3.38
N ARG A 235 34.20 -18.74 4.19
CA ARG A 235 32.94 -18.63 4.96
C ARG A 235 31.74 -18.20 4.11
N MET A 236 31.94 -17.24 3.21
CA MET A 236 30.89 -16.64 2.38
C MET A 236 30.50 -17.52 1.19
N THR A 237 31.40 -18.41 0.74
CA THR A 237 31.06 -19.49 -0.17
C THR A 237 30.09 -20.46 0.50
N ARG A 238 29.04 -20.90 -0.21
CA ARG A 238 28.07 -21.87 0.31
C ARG A 238 28.59 -23.31 0.15
N PRO A 239 28.65 -24.14 1.22
CA PRO A 239 29.03 -25.54 1.09
C PRO A 239 28.02 -26.35 0.24
N PRO A 240 28.45 -27.22 -0.69
CA PRO A 240 27.56 -28.05 -1.51
C PRO A 240 26.58 -28.91 -0.71
N SER A 241 26.99 -29.36 0.49
CA SER A 241 26.23 -30.22 1.41
C SER A 241 24.98 -29.57 2.05
N THR A 242 24.49 -28.45 1.50
CA THR A 242 23.28 -27.75 1.93
C THR A 242 22.17 -27.80 0.88
N ILE A 243 22.17 -28.85 0.05
CA ILE A 243 20.93 -29.37 -0.54
C ILE A 243 20.08 -29.92 0.61
N LEU A 244 18.78 -29.62 0.59
CA LEU A 244 17.83 -30.08 1.61
C LEU A 244 17.36 -31.51 1.29
N ASP A 245 18.23 -32.49 1.56
CA ASP A 245 17.93 -33.93 1.49
C ASP A 245 17.05 -34.40 2.67
N GLY A 246 15.95 -33.69 2.88
CA GLY A 246 14.87 -34.06 3.79
C GLY A 246 13.52 -33.90 3.09
N PRO A 247 12.46 -34.63 3.49
CA PRO A 247 11.16 -34.59 2.83
C PRO A 247 10.62 -33.16 2.70
N ARG A 248 10.59 -32.66 1.46
CA ARG A 248 10.21 -31.28 1.15
C ARG A 248 8.75 -31.04 1.54
N PRO A 249 8.43 -30.05 2.40
CA PRO A 249 7.04 -29.76 2.73
C PRO A 249 6.30 -29.26 1.49
N GLU A 250 5.23 -29.97 1.14
CA GLU A 250 4.43 -29.70 -0.06
C GLU A 250 3.89 -28.25 -0.08
N GLY A 251 3.95 -27.60 -1.24
CA GLY A 251 3.49 -26.22 -1.41
C GLY A 251 4.48 -25.13 -1.01
N ALA A 252 5.75 -25.46 -0.71
CA ALA A 252 6.83 -24.47 -0.63
C ALA A 252 7.49 -24.28 -2.01
N GLU A 253 7.31 -23.10 -2.61
CA GLU A 253 8.09 -22.63 -3.76
C GLU A 253 9.59 -22.69 -3.43
N ALA A 254 10.42 -23.15 -4.37
CA ALA A 254 11.87 -23.17 -4.16
C ALA A 254 12.40 -21.75 -4.27
N SER A 255 13.01 -21.24 -3.19
CA SER A 255 13.80 -20.02 -3.28
C SER A 255 14.95 -20.23 -4.28
N SER A 256 15.15 -19.29 -5.20
CA SER A 256 16.22 -19.37 -6.21
C SER A 256 17.59 -19.55 -5.57
N GLU A 257 18.54 -20.11 -6.32
CA GLU A 257 19.92 -20.30 -5.87
C GLU A 257 20.58 -18.95 -5.52
N ALA A 258 20.33 -17.93 -6.32
CA ALA A 258 20.68 -16.54 -6.05
C ALA A 258 20.17 -16.07 -4.67
N ALA A 259 18.88 -16.25 -4.40
CA ALA A 259 18.25 -15.90 -3.13
C ALA A 259 18.85 -16.66 -1.93
N GLN A 260 19.12 -17.95 -2.14
CA GLN A 260 19.73 -18.84 -1.17
C GLN A 260 21.20 -18.52 -0.89
N SER A 261 21.92 -17.97 -1.87
CA SER A 261 23.28 -17.46 -1.73
C SER A 261 23.32 -16.12 -0.98
N PHE A 262 22.46 -15.15 -1.35
CA PHE A 262 22.36 -13.87 -0.65
C PHE A 262 21.96 -14.02 0.83
N LEU A 263 21.03 -14.95 1.14
CA LEU A 263 20.65 -15.27 2.52
C LEU A 263 21.79 -15.91 3.33
N HIS A 264 22.63 -16.75 2.70
CA HIS A 264 23.83 -17.28 3.34
C HIS A 264 24.83 -16.16 3.62
N MET A 265 25.24 -15.41 2.60
CA MET A 265 26.23 -14.33 2.72
C MET A 265 25.82 -13.27 3.76
N GLY A 266 24.58 -12.77 3.71
CA GLY A 266 24.10 -11.77 4.67
C GLY A 266 23.98 -12.29 6.10
N LYS A 267 23.69 -13.58 6.30
CA LYS A 267 23.69 -14.22 7.62
C LYS A 267 25.11 -14.40 8.15
N THR A 268 26.00 -15.00 7.35
CA THR A 268 27.40 -15.25 7.70
C THR A 268 28.12 -13.95 8.07
N MET A 269 28.01 -12.92 7.23
CA MET A 269 28.58 -11.59 7.53
C MET A 269 28.07 -11.01 8.87
N LYS A 270 26.76 -11.13 9.15
CA LYS A 270 26.17 -10.61 10.40
C LYS A 270 26.61 -11.39 11.63
N GLU A 271 26.64 -12.72 11.56
CA GLU A 271 27.06 -13.59 12.67
C GLU A 271 28.57 -13.47 12.94
N ASP A 272 29.39 -13.45 11.89
CA ASP A 272 30.84 -13.43 12.03
C ASP A 272 31.36 -12.05 12.45
N LEU A 273 30.80 -10.94 11.94
CA LEU A 273 31.15 -9.60 12.45
C LEU A 273 30.72 -9.38 13.90
N LEU A 274 29.59 -9.97 14.32
CA LEU A 274 29.23 -10.01 15.73
C LEU A 274 30.25 -10.80 16.57
N ALA A 275 30.81 -11.89 16.04
CA ALA A 275 31.88 -12.64 16.72
C ALA A 275 33.21 -11.86 16.74
N VAL A 276 33.59 -11.18 15.65
CA VAL A 276 34.80 -10.34 15.57
C VAL A 276 34.74 -9.25 16.65
N ALA A 277 33.66 -8.46 16.70
CA ALA A 277 33.51 -7.38 17.69
C ALA A 277 33.48 -7.87 19.15
N GLN A 278 32.84 -9.02 19.42
CA GLN A 278 32.69 -9.54 20.79
C GLN A 278 33.86 -10.41 21.29
N ARG A 279 34.64 -11.03 20.40
CA ARG A 279 35.68 -12.01 20.77
C ARG A 279 37.09 -11.69 20.26
N LEU A 280 37.24 -11.07 19.08
CA LEU A 280 38.56 -10.82 18.49
C LEU A 280 39.04 -9.40 18.74
N GLN A 281 38.17 -8.40 18.62
CA GLN A 281 38.50 -7.00 18.84
C GLN A 281 39.12 -6.70 20.24
N PRO A 282 38.74 -7.39 21.34
CA PRO A 282 39.43 -7.24 22.63
C PRO A 282 40.80 -7.92 22.74
N LEU A 283 41.13 -8.87 21.85
CA LEU A 283 42.40 -9.62 21.84
C LEU A 283 43.41 -9.06 20.85
N TYR A 284 42.95 -8.37 19.81
CA TYR A 284 43.80 -7.84 18.74
C TYR A 284 44.33 -6.45 19.10
N PRO A 285 45.66 -6.22 18.99
CA PRO A 285 46.23 -4.88 19.10
C PRO A 285 45.72 -3.90 18.04
N ALA A 286 45.61 -2.62 18.40
CA ALA A 286 44.85 -1.62 17.63
C ALA A 286 45.30 -1.42 16.17
N HIS A 287 46.60 -1.54 15.86
CA HIS A 287 47.14 -1.33 14.51
C HIS A 287 46.68 -2.38 13.48
N PHE A 288 46.22 -3.56 13.91
CA PHE A 288 45.60 -4.55 13.00
C PHE A 288 44.25 -4.05 12.47
N ASN A 289 43.58 -3.15 13.20
CA ASN A 289 42.22 -2.67 12.94
C ASN A 289 41.26 -3.82 12.57
N VAL A 290 41.26 -4.87 13.40
CA VAL A 290 40.70 -6.20 13.06
C VAL A 290 39.26 -6.13 12.57
N PHE A 291 38.42 -5.32 13.23
CA PHE A 291 37.02 -5.19 12.85
C PHE A 291 36.86 -4.59 11.45
N CYS A 292 37.57 -3.49 11.16
CA CYS A 292 37.53 -2.83 9.86
C CYS A 292 38.06 -3.74 8.74
N THR A 293 39.12 -4.52 9.02
CA THR A 293 39.70 -5.49 8.06
C THR A 293 38.71 -6.60 7.72
N TYR A 294 38.09 -7.25 8.72
CA TYR A 294 37.03 -8.25 8.46
C TYR A 294 35.80 -7.62 7.77
N ALA A 295 35.34 -6.46 8.24
CA ALA A 295 34.16 -5.77 7.69
C ALA A 295 34.33 -5.40 6.21
N LYS A 296 35.52 -4.92 5.83
CA LYS A 296 35.87 -4.67 4.42
C LYS A 296 36.01 -5.96 3.63
N GLY A 297 36.58 -7.02 4.18
CA GLY A 297 36.61 -8.35 3.56
C GLY A 297 35.21 -8.84 3.19
N TYR A 298 34.30 -8.91 4.18
CA TYR A 298 32.92 -9.36 3.98
C TYR A 298 32.15 -8.47 2.99
N HIS A 299 32.29 -7.15 3.10
CA HIS A 299 31.68 -6.19 2.17
C HIS A 299 32.18 -6.40 0.73
N ASN A 300 33.49 -6.47 0.54
CA ASN A 300 34.11 -6.56 -0.78
C ASN A 300 33.71 -7.86 -1.51
N TYR A 301 33.68 -9.00 -0.81
CA TYR A 301 33.22 -10.26 -1.40
C TYR A 301 31.73 -10.22 -1.77
N PHE A 302 30.87 -9.78 -0.84
CA PHE A 302 29.42 -9.73 -1.06
C PHE A 302 29.05 -8.74 -2.18
N SER A 303 29.74 -7.59 -2.24
CA SER A 303 29.65 -6.58 -3.30
C SER A 303 30.12 -7.12 -4.65
N SER A 304 31.26 -7.81 -4.69
CA SER A 304 31.78 -8.44 -5.92
C SER A 304 30.81 -9.50 -6.46
N GLN A 305 30.23 -10.32 -5.58
CA GLN A 305 29.26 -11.34 -5.98
C GLN A 305 27.94 -10.73 -6.48
N LEU A 306 27.41 -9.68 -5.84
CA LEU A 306 26.25 -8.95 -6.37
C LEU A 306 26.56 -8.26 -7.71
N THR A 307 27.74 -7.67 -7.85
CA THR A 307 28.18 -6.99 -9.09
C THR A 307 28.29 -7.98 -10.24
N SER A 308 28.89 -9.16 -10.00
CA SER A 308 28.94 -10.26 -10.95
C SER A 308 27.54 -10.69 -11.39
N MET A 309 26.63 -10.91 -10.44
CA MET A 309 25.25 -11.31 -10.74
C MET A 309 24.44 -10.21 -11.46
N ALA A 310 24.73 -8.93 -11.22
CA ALA A 310 24.09 -7.79 -11.89
C ALA A 310 24.53 -7.58 -13.35
N GLN A 311 25.58 -8.29 -13.82
CA GLN A 311 26.01 -8.28 -15.23
C GLN A 311 25.16 -9.20 -16.13
N PHE A 312 24.43 -10.15 -15.55
CA PHE A 312 23.57 -11.09 -16.28
C PHE A 312 22.12 -10.60 -16.40
N GLU A 313 21.35 -11.21 -17.30
CA GLU A 313 19.90 -11.01 -17.37
C GLU A 313 19.19 -11.72 -16.20
N LEU A 314 19.03 -11.00 -15.09
CA LEU A 314 18.33 -11.47 -13.91
C LEU A 314 16.82 -11.58 -14.13
N SER A 315 16.19 -12.60 -13.52
CA SER A 315 14.73 -12.72 -13.54
C SER A 315 14.05 -11.56 -12.80
N ASP A 316 12.76 -11.35 -13.06
CA ASP A 316 11.90 -10.44 -12.26
C ASP A 316 12.06 -10.69 -10.75
N GLN A 317 12.17 -11.96 -10.33
CA GLN A 317 12.25 -12.34 -8.92
C GLN A 317 13.60 -11.96 -8.32
N ASP A 318 14.68 -12.35 -8.99
CA ASP A 318 16.06 -12.13 -8.54
C ASP A 318 16.43 -10.64 -8.59
N THR A 319 16.01 -9.91 -9.63
CA THR A 319 16.11 -8.44 -9.70
C THR A 319 15.41 -7.80 -8.51
N SER A 320 14.17 -8.22 -8.19
CA SER A 320 13.42 -7.67 -7.06
C SER A 320 14.07 -8.02 -5.70
N LEU A 321 14.84 -9.11 -5.62
CA LEU A 321 15.49 -9.54 -4.39
C LEU A 321 16.87 -8.88 -4.20
N LEU A 322 17.64 -8.73 -5.28
CA LEU A 322 18.87 -7.95 -5.28
C LEU A 322 18.57 -6.51 -4.83
N LEU A 323 17.53 -5.87 -5.37
CA LEU A 323 17.08 -4.55 -4.92
C LEU A 323 16.62 -4.55 -3.45
N LEU A 324 16.00 -5.63 -2.97
CA LEU A 324 15.63 -5.77 -1.56
C LEU A 324 16.87 -5.85 -0.65
N TRP A 325 17.95 -6.50 -1.10
CA TRP A 325 19.22 -6.54 -0.37
C TRP A 325 19.93 -5.18 -0.37
N VAL A 326 20.13 -4.57 -1.54
CA VAL A 326 20.86 -3.30 -1.69
C VAL A 326 20.15 -2.14 -0.99
N ASN A 327 18.84 -1.99 -1.18
CA ASN A 327 18.10 -0.80 -0.73
C ASN A 327 17.49 -0.94 0.68
N ASN A 328 17.49 -2.12 1.30
CA ASN A 328 16.82 -2.33 2.58
C ASN A 328 17.58 -3.29 3.52
N LEU A 329 17.75 -4.56 3.17
CA LEU A 329 18.28 -5.55 4.13
C LEU A 329 19.73 -5.24 4.52
N TYR A 330 20.63 -4.94 3.58
CA TYR A 330 22.03 -4.66 3.91
C TYR A 330 22.20 -3.36 4.73
N PRO A 331 21.60 -2.21 4.35
CA PRO A 331 21.63 -1.01 5.18
C PRO A 331 21.04 -1.21 6.58
N ASN A 332 19.88 -1.88 6.70
CA ASN A 332 19.11 -1.89 7.96
C ASN A 332 19.44 -3.07 8.89
N GLU A 333 19.70 -4.26 8.36
CA GLU A 333 19.98 -5.45 9.18
C GLU A 333 21.47 -5.67 9.46
N ILE A 334 22.37 -5.08 8.67
CA ILE A 334 23.82 -5.25 8.80
C ILE A 334 24.49 -3.93 9.18
N ILE A 335 24.44 -2.89 8.33
CA ILE A 335 25.15 -1.61 8.59
C ILE A 335 24.60 -0.89 9.83
N ASN A 336 23.28 -0.67 9.89
CA ASN A 336 22.63 0.00 11.01
C ASN A 336 22.33 -0.95 12.19
N HIS A 337 23.01 -2.09 12.29
CA HIS A 337 22.76 -3.07 13.34
C HIS A 337 23.19 -2.52 14.72
N PRO A 338 22.32 -2.48 15.77
CA PRO A 338 22.59 -1.76 17.02
C PRO A 338 23.80 -2.20 17.87
N LYS A 339 24.50 -3.28 17.48
CA LYS A 339 25.76 -3.74 18.12
C LYS A 339 27.01 -3.53 17.26
N LEU A 340 26.85 -3.06 16.03
CA LEU A 340 27.92 -2.94 15.03
C LEU A 340 27.98 -1.55 14.38
N ALA A 341 26.92 -0.74 14.50
CA ALA A 341 26.75 0.49 13.72
C ALA A 341 27.93 1.47 13.87
N GLU A 342 28.39 1.76 15.09
CA GLU A 342 29.50 2.69 15.33
C GLU A 342 30.79 2.25 14.63
N GLU A 343 31.14 0.97 14.77
CA GLU A 343 32.31 0.34 14.14
C GLU A 343 32.18 0.23 12.61
N LEU A 344 30.98 -0.02 12.08
CA LEU A 344 30.73 -0.10 10.63
C LEU A 344 30.69 1.28 9.95
N GLN A 345 30.27 2.33 10.68
CA GLN A 345 30.43 3.72 10.23
C GLN A 345 31.91 4.11 10.22
N ALA A 346 32.68 3.76 11.25
CA ALA A 346 34.14 3.96 11.29
C ALA A 346 34.88 3.17 10.19
N ALA A 347 34.37 2.00 9.79
CA ALA A 347 34.90 1.23 8.67
C ALA A 347 34.62 1.86 7.29
N GLY A 348 33.65 2.76 7.17
CA GLY A 348 33.33 3.51 5.95
C GLY A 348 32.76 2.65 4.81
N LEU A 349 31.94 1.64 5.12
CA LEU A 349 31.41 0.72 4.11
C LEU A 349 30.37 1.38 3.19
N GLY A 350 30.41 1.03 1.89
CA GLY A 350 29.50 1.55 0.88
C GLY A 350 28.24 0.70 0.66
N SER A 351 27.52 1.03 -0.42
CA SER A 351 26.47 0.18 -1.01
C SER A 351 27.06 -1.13 -1.54
N LEU A 352 26.30 -2.22 -1.50
CA LEU A 352 26.67 -3.51 -2.14
C LEU A 352 26.69 -3.46 -3.68
N LEU A 353 26.19 -2.39 -4.29
CA LEU A 353 26.31 -2.15 -5.74
C LEU A 353 26.63 -0.68 -6.06
N PRO A 354 27.35 -0.41 -7.17
CA PRO A 354 27.55 0.94 -7.69
C PRO A 354 26.22 1.65 -7.98
N THR A 355 26.10 2.91 -7.57
CA THR A 355 24.86 3.71 -7.69
C THR A 355 24.30 3.78 -9.12
N LYS A 356 25.16 3.69 -10.14
CA LYS A 356 24.79 3.66 -11.56
C LYS A 356 24.05 2.35 -11.93
N GLU A 357 24.49 1.23 -11.38
CA GLU A 357 23.93 -0.10 -11.62
C GLU A 357 22.65 -0.31 -10.81
N THR A 358 22.64 0.09 -9.54
CA THR A 358 21.42 0.12 -8.72
C THR A 358 20.32 0.88 -9.45
N ARG A 359 20.56 2.13 -9.89
CA ARG A 359 19.56 2.93 -10.63
C ARG A 359 19.08 2.27 -11.93
N LYS A 360 19.94 1.56 -12.67
CA LYS A 360 19.54 0.80 -13.86
C LYS A 360 18.54 -0.32 -13.48
N LEU A 361 18.83 -1.07 -12.42
CA LEU A 361 17.96 -2.13 -11.92
C LEU A 361 16.66 -1.57 -11.31
N GLU A 362 16.70 -0.44 -10.62
CA GLU A 362 15.52 0.25 -10.08
C GLU A 362 14.56 0.69 -11.20
N VAL A 363 15.08 1.34 -12.25
CA VAL A 363 14.27 1.76 -13.41
C VAL A 363 13.68 0.55 -14.12
N ASN A 364 14.48 -0.48 -14.41
CA ASN A 364 13.99 -1.71 -15.04
C ASN A 364 12.91 -2.40 -14.20
N TYR A 365 13.09 -2.51 -12.89
CA TYR A 365 12.11 -3.09 -11.98
C TYR A 365 10.79 -2.29 -11.95
N ILE A 366 10.87 -0.96 -11.88
CA ILE A 366 9.71 -0.07 -11.90
C ILE A 366 8.97 -0.20 -13.24
N SER A 367 9.68 -0.22 -14.37
CA SER A 367 9.09 -0.42 -15.70
C SER A 367 8.39 -1.78 -15.82
N ASN A 368 9.05 -2.87 -15.44
CA ASN A 368 8.47 -4.22 -15.49
C ASN A 368 7.23 -4.36 -14.59
N GLU A 369 7.34 -3.99 -13.30
CA GLU A 369 6.24 -4.15 -12.33
C GLU A 369 5.05 -3.22 -12.67
N THR A 370 5.28 -2.01 -13.22
CA THR A 370 4.16 -1.13 -13.64
C THR A 370 3.50 -1.59 -14.94
N ALA A 371 4.24 -2.14 -15.91
CA ALA A 371 3.66 -2.77 -17.10
C ALA A 371 2.85 -4.03 -16.74
N LYS A 372 3.38 -4.85 -15.83
CA LYS A 372 2.70 -6.05 -15.28
C LYS A 372 1.42 -5.72 -14.52
N VAL A 373 1.40 -4.60 -13.79
CA VAL A 373 0.17 -4.06 -13.18
C VAL A 373 -0.85 -3.66 -14.25
N GLU A 374 -0.43 -2.98 -15.31
CA GLU A 374 -1.32 -2.59 -16.43
C GLU A 374 -1.93 -3.81 -17.14
N GLU A 375 -1.12 -4.82 -17.47
CA GLU A 375 -1.57 -6.09 -18.06
C GLU A 375 -2.61 -6.78 -17.17
N LEU A 376 -2.31 -6.95 -15.87
CA LEU A 376 -3.21 -7.60 -14.91
C LEU A 376 -4.51 -6.81 -14.72
N MET A 377 -4.46 -5.47 -14.76
CA MET A 377 -5.66 -4.63 -14.68
C MET A 377 -6.53 -4.74 -15.94
N MET A 378 -5.94 -4.67 -17.13
CA MET A 378 -6.66 -4.83 -18.40
C MET A 378 -7.27 -6.22 -18.53
N ARG A 379 -6.53 -7.28 -18.16
CA ARG A 379 -7.05 -8.65 -18.08
C ARG A 379 -8.19 -8.80 -17.08
N GLY A 380 -8.18 -8.02 -15.99
CA GLY A 380 -9.29 -7.91 -15.05
C GLY A 380 -10.55 -7.33 -15.69
N LEU A 381 -10.41 -6.26 -16.49
CA LEU A 381 -11.50 -5.68 -17.27
C LEU A 381 -12.02 -6.67 -18.33
N ASP A 382 -11.14 -7.35 -19.07
CA ASP A 382 -11.55 -8.34 -20.10
C ASP A 382 -12.40 -9.48 -19.52
N LEU A 383 -12.08 -9.93 -18.30
CA LEU A 383 -12.86 -10.95 -17.58
C LEU A 383 -14.21 -10.40 -17.12
N GLU A 384 -14.28 -9.14 -16.74
CA GLU A 384 -15.52 -8.48 -16.33
C GLU A 384 -16.45 -8.19 -17.52
N VAL A 385 -15.92 -7.72 -18.65
CA VAL A 385 -16.66 -7.58 -19.92
C VAL A 385 -17.23 -8.93 -20.39
N LYS A 386 -16.49 -10.02 -20.21
CA LYS A 386 -16.98 -11.39 -20.49
C LYS A 386 -18.11 -11.77 -19.54
N ARG A 387 -18.00 -11.51 -18.24
CA ARG A 387 -19.12 -11.74 -17.28
C ARG A 387 -20.38 -10.97 -17.64
N TRP A 388 -20.26 -9.71 -18.05
CA TRP A 388 -21.42 -8.94 -18.53
C TRP A 388 -22.08 -9.63 -19.73
N SER A 389 -21.26 -10.21 -20.62
CA SER A 389 -21.73 -10.95 -21.82
C SER A 389 -22.42 -12.29 -21.50
N GLU A 390 -22.27 -12.85 -20.28
CA GLU A 390 -22.84 -14.15 -19.89
C GLU A 390 -24.34 -14.11 -19.48
N ASP A 391 -24.96 -12.91 -19.41
CA ASP A 391 -26.36 -12.68 -18.95
C ASP A 391 -26.71 -13.42 -17.64
N LYS A 392 -25.79 -13.34 -16.67
CA LYS A 392 -25.98 -13.80 -15.29
C LYS A 392 -26.24 -12.61 -14.40
N GLU A 393 -27.07 -12.80 -13.38
CA GLU A 393 -27.31 -11.77 -12.37
C GLU A 393 -26.00 -11.49 -11.59
N PRO A 394 -25.59 -10.22 -11.41
CA PRO A 394 -24.47 -9.87 -10.56
C PRO A 394 -24.66 -10.32 -9.12
N MET A 395 -23.57 -10.59 -8.42
CA MET A 395 -23.64 -11.03 -7.02
C MET A 395 -24.33 -9.96 -6.16
N ASN A 396 -25.30 -10.35 -5.33
CA ASN A 396 -25.87 -9.45 -4.35
C ASN A 396 -25.12 -9.57 -3.01
N LEU A 397 -24.64 -8.43 -2.48
CA LEU A 397 -24.04 -8.31 -1.15
C LEU A 397 -24.74 -7.18 -0.38
N GLU A 398 -25.29 -7.51 0.79
CA GLU A 398 -25.96 -6.55 1.68
C GLU A 398 -27.13 -5.80 1.00
N GLY A 399 -27.83 -6.48 0.08
CA GLY A 399 -28.90 -5.91 -0.75
C GLY A 399 -28.40 -5.26 -2.05
N CYS A 400 -27.12 -4.89 -2.13
CA CYS A 400 -26.54 -4.18 -3.27
C CYS A 400 -25.96 -5.15 -4.33
N PHE A 401 -26.11 -4.83 -5.62
CA PHE A 401 -25.37 -5.53 -6.68
C PHE A 401 -23.86 -5.21 -6.61
N HIS A 402 -23.04 -6.23 -6.85
CA HIS A 402 -21.60 -6.21 -6.59
C HIS A 402 -20.80 -6.91 -7.68
N SER A 403 -19.57 -6.41 -7.90
CA SER A 403 -18.56 -7.01 -8.76
C SER A 403 -17.20 -7.01 -8.06
N GLU A 404 -16.40 -8.05 -8.28
CA GLU A 404 -15.04 -8.14 -7.74
C GLU A 404 -14.06 -7.21 -8.48
N LEU A 405 -14.38 -6.66 -9.66
CA LEU A 405 -13.47 -5.82 -10.45
C LEU A 405 -12.75 -4.72 -9.62
N PRO A 406 -13.44 -3.80 -8.91
CA PRO A 406 -12.75 -2.80 -8.10
C PRO A 406 -11.88 -3.41 -6.98
N ILE A 407 -12.32 -4.54 -6.39
CA ILE A 407 -11.61 -5.24 -5.31
C ILE A 407 -10.31 -5.88 -5.84
N ASP A 408 -10.32 -6.47 -7.02
CA ASP A 408 -9.15 -7.09 -7.64
C ASP A 408 -8.16 -6.04 -8.16
N ILE A 409 -8.65 -4.99 -8.83
CA ILE A 409 -7.82 -3.88 -9.34
C ILE A 409 -7.09 -3.16 -8.18
N ILE A 410 -7.79 -2.84 -7.09
CA ILE A 410 -7.17 -2.23 -5.90
C ILE A 410 -6.15 -3.19 -5.25
N GLN A 411 -6.38 -4.51 -5.29
CA GLN A 411 -5.42 -5.50 -4.79
C GLN A 411 -4.18 -5.68 -5.67
N ILE A 412 -4.30 -5.53 -6.99
CA ILE A 412 -3.16 -5.51 -7.91
C ILE A 412 -2.27 -4.29 -7.59
N ILE A 413 -2.86 -3.09 -7.56
CA ILE A 413 -2.14 -1.83 -7.31
C ILE A 413 -1.49 -1.82 -5.92
N SER A 414 -2.26 -2.10 -4.86
CA SER A 414 -1.72 -2.14 -3.49
C SER A 414 -0.75 -3.31 -3.26
N GLY A 415 -0.88 -4.40 -4.01
CA GLY A 415 0.07 -5.50 -4.03
C GLY A 415 1.44 -5.06 -4.57
N ALA A 416 1.45 -4.35 -5.69
CA ALA A 416 2.66 -3.80 -6.29
C ALA A 416 3.28 -2.67 -5.44
N GLN A 417 2.47 -1.74 -4.92
CA GLN A 417 2.94 -0.67 -4.04
C GLN A 417 3.71 -1.24 -2.83
N VAL A 418 3.14 -2.22 -2.13
CA VAL A 418 3.80 -2.84 -0.95
C VAL A 418 5.11 -3.53 -1.33
N LYS A 419 5.24 -4.14 -2.52
CA LYS A 419 6.54 -4.67 -3.00
C LYS A 419 7.57 -3.54 -3.15
N ALA A 420 7.19 -2.43 -3.78
CA ALA A 420 8.07 -1.30 -4.03
C ALA A 420 8.45 -0.56 -2.73
N ASP A 421 7.51 -0.38 -1.80
CA ASP A 421 7.77 0.15 -0.45
C ASP A 421 8.86 -0.67 0.26
N THR A 422 8.75 -2.00 0.22
CA THR A 422 9.73 -2.93 0.82
C THR A 422 11.13 -2.83 0.17
N ARG A 423 11.25 -2.20 -1.00
CA ARG A 423 12.50 -1.98 -1.77
C ARG A 423 12.96 -0.52 -1.78
N ALA A 424 12.34 0.33 -0.96
CA ALA A 424 12.48 1.80 -0.94
C ALA A 424 12.03 2.54 -2.23
N LEU A 425 11.50 1.83 -3.23
CA LEU A 425 11.04 2.38 -4.52
C LEU A 425 9.58 2.86 -4.50
N GLY A 426 8.86 2.62 -3.41
CA GLY A 426 7.43 2.95 -3.27
C GLY A 426 7.07 4.39 -3.62
N LYS A 427 7.91 5.37 -3.24
CA LYS A 427 7.71 6.79 -3.57
C LYS A 427 7.83 7.09 -5.07
N GLN A 428 8.68 6.35 -5.78
CA GLN A 428 8.89 6.51 -7.23
C GLN A 428 7.77 5.81 -8.03
N MET A 429 7.36 4.62 -7.61
CA MET A 429 6.38 3.81 -8.34
C MET A 429 4.94 4.29 -8.13
N LYS A 430 4.61 4.88 -6.98
CA LYS A 430 3.26 5.37 -6.65
C LYS A 430 2.60 6.29 -7.70
N PRO A 431 3.23 7.39 -8.17
CA PRO A 431 2.63 8.23 -9.21
C PRO A 431 2.41 7.50 -10.54
N LEU A 432 3.28 6.56 -10.89
CA LEU A 432 3.13 5.73 -12.10
C LEU A 432 1.93 4.79 -11.98
N LEU A 433 1.76 4.13 -10.82
CA LEU A 433 0.57 3.30 -10.55
C LEU A 433 -0.73 4.11 -10.63
N MET A 434 -0.75 5.35 -10.14
CA MET A 434 -1.92 6.23 -10.23
C MET A 434 -2.21 6.69 -11.68
N ALA A 435 -1.16 6.93 -12.48
CA ALA A 435 -1.32 7.18 -13.92
C ALA A 435 -1.89 5.94 -14.65
N LYS A 436 -1.42 4.73 -14.30
CA LYS A 436 -1.94 3.47 -14.85
C LYS A 436 -3.39 3.20 -14.43
N LEU A 437 -3.78 3.51 -13.18
CA LEU A 437 -5.18 3.50 -12.76
C LEU A 437 -6.03 4.51 -13.56
N SER A 438 -5.53 5.74 -13.77
CA SER A 438 -6.24 6.73 -14.59
C SER A 438 -6.37 6.33 -16.06
N SER A 439 -5.47 5.50 -16.58
CA SER A 439 -5.59 4.88 -17.91
C SER A 439 -6.67 3.80 -17.91
N PHE A 440 -6.57 2.84 -16.99
CA PHE A 440 -7.55 1.77 -16.78
C PHE A 440 -8.99 2.29 -16.64
N LEU A 441 -9.21 3.38 -15.89
CA LEU A 441 -10.55 3.95 -15.71
C LEU A 441 -11.16 4.48 -17.02
N LYS A 442 -10.35 4.96 -17.97
CA LYS A 442 -10.82 5.34 -19.31
C LYS A 442 -11.19 4.11 -20.14
N SER A 443 -10.37 3.06 -20.09
CA SER A 443 -10.68 1.77 -20.74
C SER A 443 -11.96 1.14 -20.19
N TYR A 444 -12.18 1.20 -18.87
CA TYR A 444 -13.39 0.73 -18.21
C TYR A 444 -14.63 1.54 -18.63
N GLN A 445 -14.53 2.87 -18.73
CA GLN A 445 -15.59 3.71 -19.28
C GLN A 445 -15.93 3.34 -20.73
N GLN A 446 -14.92 3.18 -21.60
CA GLN A 446 -15.17 2.81 -23.00
C GLN A 446 -15.82 1.42 -23.11
N ALA A 447 -15.30 0.42 -22.40
CA ALA A 447 -15.86 -0.93 -22.38
C ALA A 447 -17.31 -0.95 -21.85
N PHE A 448 -17.62 -0.12 -20.86
CA PHE A 448 -18.99 0.06 -20.36
C PHE A 448 -19.90 0.73 -21.41
N ALA A 449 -19.44 1.80 -22.07
CA ALA A 449 -20.19 2.45 -23.15
C ALA A 449 -20.51 1.46 -24.29
N ASP A 450 -19.50 0.74 -24.77
CA ASP A 450 -19.62 -0.34 -25.76
C ASP A 450 -20.66 -1.40 -25.36
N PHE A 451 -20.67 -1.80 -24.08
CA PHE A 451 -21.67 -2.73 -23.55
C PHE A 451 -23.09 -2.14 -23.57
N THR A 452 -23.25 -0.88 -23.15
CA THR A 452 -24.56 -0.21 -23.07
C THR A 452 -25.21 0.05 -24.44
N GLU A 453 -24.42 0.23 -25.49
CA GLU A 453 -24.94 0.37 -26.86
C GLU A 453 -25.47 -0.96 -27.42
N LYS A 454 -24.83 -2.08 -27.06
CA LYS A 454 -24.96 -3.36 -27.78
C LYS A 454 -25.84 -4.39 -27.06
N SER A 455 -26.02 -4.27 -25.74
CA SER A 455 -26.74 -5.28 -24.95
C SER A 455 -28.27 -5.14 -25.00
N LYS A 456 -28.94 -6.31 -25.00
CA LYS A 456 -30.41 -6.48 -24.84
C LYS A 456 -30.73 -7.61 -23.85
N GLN A 457 -29.83 -7.82 -22.89
CA GLN A 457 -29.83 -8.95 -21.96
C GLN A 457 -30.92 -8.85 -20.88
N LYS A 458 -31.31 -9.99 -20.31
CA LYS A 458 -32.30 -10.10 -19.24
C LYS A 458 -31.84 -9.37 -17.97
N HIS A 459 -30.59 -9.58 -17.56
CA HIS A 459 -30.01 -9.01 -16.33
C HIS A 459 -29.29 -7.68 -16.57
N TYR A 460 -29.47 -7.07 -17.74
CA TYR A 460 -28.82 -5.82 -18.16
C TYR A 460 -28.85 -4.72 -17.08
N ARG A 461 -30.04 -4.41 -16.53
CA ARG A 461 -30.20 -3.34 -15.52
C ARG A 461 -29.48 -3.64 -14.20
N ALA A 462 -29.40 -4.90 -13.79
CA ALA A 462 -28.61 -5.31 -12.63
C ALA A 462 -27.11 -5.10 -12.89
N THR A 463 -26.61 -5.44 -14.08
CA THR A 463 -25.23 -5.19 -14.52
C THR A 463 -24.91 -3.68 -14.59
N ILE A 464 -25.85 -2.82 -15.00
CA ILE A 464 -25.70 -1.36 -14.91
C ILE A 464 -25.52 -0.94 -13.44
N MET A 465 -26.38 -1.38 -12.53
CA MET A 465 -26.29 -1.04 -11.10
C MET A 465 -25.00 -1.55 -10.43
N ALA A 466 -24.51 -2.74 -10.80
CA ALA A 466 -23.22 -3.24 -10.33
C ALA A 466 -22.05 -2.32 -10.75
N ASN A 467 -22.04 -1.87 -12.01
CA ASN A 467 -20.98 -1.00 -12.53
C ASN A 467 -21.03 0.44 -11.96
N ILE A 468 -22.22 0.97 -11.67
CA ILE A 468 -22.38 2.20 -10.87
C ILE A 468 -21.81 1.98 -9.46
N ASN A 469 -22.17 0.89 -8.78
CA ASN A 469 -21.68 0.57 -7.43
C ASN A 469 -20.14 0.43 -7.36
N ASN A 470 -19.49 -0.06 -8.42
CA ASN A 470 -18.02 -0.10 -8.52
C ASN A 470 -17.37 1.29 -8.40
N CYS A 471 -18.02 2.33 -8.93
CA CYS A 471 -17.47 3.69 -8.97
C CYS A 471 -17.23 4.27 -7.57
N LEU A 472 -18.10 3.97 -6.59
CA LEU A 472 -17.93 4.39 -5.20
C LEU A 472 -16.70 3.75 -4.55
N THR A 473 -16.40 2.50 -4.89
CA THR A 473 -15.23 1.78 -4.38
C THR A 473 -13.94 2.37 -4.93
N PHE A 474 -13.89 2.68 -6.24
CA PHE A 474 -12.76 3.39 -6.85
C PHE A 474 -12.58 4.80 -6.26
N ARG A 475 -13.65 5.61 -6.15
CA ARG A 475 -13.64 6.92 -5.49
C ARG A 475 -13.05 6.83 -4.08
N THR A 476 -13.59 5.93 -3.26
CA THR A 476 -13.15 5.72 -1.86
C THR A 476 -11.68 5.32 -1.74
N TYR A 477 -11.12 4.60 -2.72
CA TYR A 477 -9.70 4.26 -2.76
C TYR A 477 -8.84 5.47 -3.12
N ILE A 478 -9.20 6.18 -4.19
CA ILE A 478 -8.48 7.35 -4.70
C ILE A 478 -8.48 8.49 -3.67
N ASP A 479 -9.63 8.78 -3.04
CA ASP A 479 -9.77 9.81 -2.00
C ASP A 479 -8.90 9.53 -0.77
N LYS A 480 -8.76 8.25 -0.38
CA LYS A 480 -7.90 7.83 0.73
C LYS A 480 -6.42 7.98 0.38
N ASP A 481 -6.06 7.66 -0.85
CA ASP A 481 -4.67 7.74 -1.29
C ASP A 481 -4.18 9.19 -1.47
N SER A 482 -5.02 10.06 -2.03
CA SER A 482 -4.79 11.52 -2.11
C SER A 482 -4.59 12.13 -0.71
N LYS A 483 -5.46 11.82 0.25
CA LYS A 483 -5.34 12.29 1.64
C LYS A 483 -4.07 11.78 2.32
N ALA A 484 -3.64 10.56 2.03
CA ALA A 484 -2.39 9.99 2.55
C ALA A 484 -1.10 10.54 1.89
N VAL A 485 -1.22 11.49 0.95
CA VAL A 485 -0.11 12.15 0.24
C VAL A 485 -0.16 13.68 0.38
N GLU A 486 -1.19 14.22 1.05
CA GLU A 486 -1.42 15.66 1.24
C GLU A 486 -1.42 16.46 -0.08
N LYS A 487 -1.88 15.83 -1.17
CA LYS A 487 -1.98 16.43 -2.50
C LYS A 487 -3.39 16.33 -3.05
N GLU A 488 -3.91 17.46 -3.50
CA GLU A 488 -5.09 17.48 -4.36
C GLU A 488 -4.78 16.70 -5.64
N LEU A 489 -5.63 15.72 -5.93
CA LEU A 489 -5.50 14.89 -7.11
C LEU A 489 -6.34 15.51 -8.25
N PRO A 490 -5.83 15.61 -9.49
CA PRO A 490 -6.53 16.30 -10.56
C PRO A 490 -7.95 15.78 -10.80
N SER A 491 -8.91 16.71 -10.88
CA SER A 491 -10.36 16.42 -10.99
C SER A 491 -10.77 15.63 -12.24
N TYR A 492 -9.86 15.47 -13.21
CA TYR A 492 -10.05 14.61 -14.38
C TYR A 492 -10.02 13.10 -14.05
N ILE A 493 -9.38 12.65 -12.97
CA ILE A 493 -9.27 11.20 -12.68
C ILE A 493 -10.65 10.58 -12.38
N PHE A 494 -11.57 11.38 -11.84
CA PHE A 494 -12.95 10.99 -11.59
C PHE A 494 -13.88 11.18 -12.80
N HIS A 495 -13.38 11.71 -13.93
CA HIS A 495 -14.19 11.91 -15.13
C HIS A 495 -14.75 10.59 -15.68
N PRO A 496 -13.96 9.50 -15.88
CA PRO A 496 -14.51 8.27 -16.43
C PRO A 496 -15.56 7.62 -15.52
N LEU A 497 -15.40 7.77 -14.20
CA LEU A 497 -16.38 7.30 -13.21
C LEU A 497 -17.69 8.09 -13.27
N ARG A 498 -17.62 9.43 -13.44
CA ARG A 498 -18.83 10.26 -13.65
C ARG A 498 -19.58 9.89 -14.93
N GLU A 499 -18.87 9.56 -16.00
CA GLU A 499 -19.50 9.13 -17.25
C GLU A 499 -20.23 7.79 -17.09
N ILE A 500 -19.65 6.81 -16.38
CA ILE A 500 -20.31 5.54 -16.04
C ILE A 500 -21.54 5.77 -15.15
N GLU A 501 -21.42 6.62 -14.12
CA GLU A 501 -22.53 6.98 -13.23
C GLU A 501 -23.68 7.65 -14.00
N GLN A 502 -23.39 8.67 -14.83
CA GLN A 502 -24.40 9.42 -15.58
C GLN A 502 -25.05 8.60 -16.70
N SER A 503 -24.26 7.86 -17.50
CA SER A 503 -24.82 6.98 -18.53
C SER A 503 -25.69 5.88 -17.92
N GLY A 504 -25.22 5.26 -16.83
CA GLY A 504 -25.98 4.27 -16.07
C GLY A 504 -27.30 4.82 -15.52
N PHE A 505 -27.29 5.99 -14.87
CA PHE A 505 -28.52 6.65 -14.39
C PHE A 505 -29.48 7.01 -15.54
N ASN A 506 -28.98 7.50 -16.67
CA ASN A 506 -29.81 7.80 -17.84
C ASN A 506 -30.51 6.54 -18.37
N ILE A 507 -29.81 5.41 -18.45
CA ILE A 507 -30.36 4.10 -18.86
C ILE A 507 -31.39 3.59 -17.84
N LEU A 508 -31.08 3.68 -16.55
CA LEU A 508 -31.98 3.22 -15.49
C LEU A 508 -33.30 4.01 -15.46
N LEU A 509 -33.24 5.34 -15.64
CA LEU A 509 -34.38 6.25 -15.54
C LEU A 509 -35.15 6.48 -16.87
N GLN A 510 -34.61 6.05 -18.01
CA GLN A 510 -35.18 6.29 -19.34
C GLN A 510 -36.67 5.92 -19.43
N ASN A 511 -37.03 4.69 -19.04
CA ASN A 511 -38.41 4.18 -19.15
C ASN A 511 -39.38 4.92 -18.22
N LEU A 512 -38.95 5.20 -16.98
CA LEU A 512 -39.72 6.02 -16.03
C LEU A 512 -40.00 7.40 -16.62
N PHE A 513 -38.96 8.12 -17.05
CA PHE A 513 -39.11 9.47 -17.58
C PHE A 513 -39.95 9.51 -18.86
N LEU A 514 -39.88 8.48 -19.73
CA LEU A 514 -40.77 8.36 -20.90
C LEU A 514 -42.25 8.19 -20.48
N ALA A 515 -42.53 7.34 -19.49
CA ALA A 515 -43.89 7.14 -18.97
C ALA A 515 -44.44 8.43 -18.32
N LEU A 516 -43.69 9.01 -17.37
CA LEU A 516 -44.08 10.24 -16.68
C LEU A 516 -44.30 11.41 -17.65
N LYS A 517 -43.46 11.55 -18.70
CA LYS A 517 -43.61 12.59 -19.73
C LYS A 517 -44.92 12.51 -20.50
N SER A 518 -45.59 11.35 -20.52
CA SER A 518 -46.94 11.20 -21.07
C SER A 518 -48.02 11.71 -20.10
N LEU A 519 -47.93 11.36 -18.80
CA LEU A 519 -48.82 11.86 -17.76
C LEU A 519 -48.72 13.38 -17.58
N PHE A 520 -47.50 13.93 -17.58
CA PHE A 520 -47.32 15.39 -17.57
C PHE A 520 -47.95 16.08 -18.80
N LYS A 521 -48.03 15.44 -19.99
CA LYS A 521 -48.81 16.01 -21.12
C LYS A 521 -50.30 16.12 -20.79
N ARG A 522 -50.85 15.17 -20.01
CA ARG A 522 -52.27 15.10 -19.66
C ARG A 522 -52.73 16.37 -18.93
N LEU A 523 -51.94 16.87 -17.98
CA LEU A 523 -52.17 18.17 -17.30
C LEU A 523 -52.44 19.32 -18.30
N THR A 524 -51.61 19.44 -19.34
CA THR A 524 -51.77 20.48 -20.37
C THR A 524 -52.85 20.16 -21.42
N GLN A 525 -53.34 18.91 -21.48
CA GLN A 525 -54.42 18.49 -22.37
C GLN A 525 -55.79 18.70 -21.72
N THR A 526 -55.94 18.35 -20.44
CA THR A 526 -57.17 18.54 -19.64
C THR A 526 -57.30 19.95 -19.04
N ARG A 527 -56.40 20.88 -19.43
CA ARG A 527 -56.33 22.25 -18.91
C ARG A 527 -56.26 22.31 -17.37
N TRP A 528 -55.52 21.39 -16.76
CA TRP A 528 -55.33 21.23 -15.31
C TRP A 528 -56.59 20.81 -14.52
N ALA A 529 -57.70 20.48 -15.18
CA ALA A 529 -58.90 20.00 -14.49
C ALA A 529 -58.62 18.70 -13.71
N THR A 530 -57.88 17.76 -14.31
CA THR A 530 -57.56 16.44 -13.74
C THR A 530 -56.15 16.40 -13.13
N HIS A 531 -55.81 17.42 -12.32
CA HIS A 531 -54.47 17.56 -11.73
C HIS A 531 -54.20 16.45 -10.69
N GLU A 532 -55.09 16.32 -9.70
CA GLU A 532 -54.98 15.40 -8.57
C GLU A 532 -54.79 13.94 -9.00
N GLU A 533 -55.62 13.42 -9.91
CA GLU A 533 -55.52 12.03 -10.38
C GLU A 533 -54.24 11.81 -11.22
N THR A 534 -53.75 12.86 -11.87
CA THR A 534 -52.53 12.79 -12.70
C THR A 534 -51.27 12.87 -11.87
N VAL A 535 -51.23 13.69 -10.82
CA VAL A 535 -50.10 13.73 -9.88
C VAL A 535 -50.08 12.49 -8.99
N ALA A 536 -51.25 11.97 -8.58
CA ALA A 536 -51.35 10.67 -7.92
C ALA A 536 -50.82 9.51 -8.79
N GLU A 537 -51.17 9.47 -10.09
CA GLU A 537 -50.64 8.45 -11.02
C GLU A 537 -49.13 8.60 -11.28
N ILE A 538 -48.63 9.84 -11.40
CA ILE A 538 -47.19 10.15 -11.50
C ILE A 538 -46.43 9.65 -10.27
N ILE A 539 -46.93 9.95 -9.07
CA ILE A 539 -46.34 9.52 -7.80
C ILE A 539 -46.39 7.98 -7.70
N LYS A 540 -47.51 7.35 -8.06
CA LYS A 540 -47.64 5.89 -8.05
C LYS A 540 -46.61 5.21 -8.97
N ILE A 541 -46.56 5.57 -10.26
CA ILE A 541 -45.61 4.96 -11.21
C ILE A 541 -44.16 5.20 -10.77
N THR A 542 -43.88 6.36 -10.15
CA THR A 542 -42.55 6.61 -9.57
C THR A 542 -42.28 5.69 -8.38
N SER A 543 -43.22 5.58 -7.43
CA SER A 543 -43.13 4.68 -6.27
C SER A 543 -42.93 3.22 -6.67
N ASP A 544 -43.66 2.75 -7.68
CA ASP A 544 -43.63 1.36 -8.15
C ASP A 544 -42.25 0.95 -8.72
N CYS A 545 -41.41 1.91 -9.15
CA CYS A 545 -40.05 1.62 -9.65
C CYS A 545 -38.93 1.76 -8.61
N LEU A 546 -39.14 2.49 -7.49
CA LEU A 546 -38.12 2.69 -6.46
C LEU A 546 -37.54 1.40 -5.83
N PRO A 547 -38.28 0.27 -5.70
CA PRO A 547 -37.71 -0.96 -5.15
C PRO A 547 -36.50 -1.51 -5.90
N GLU A 548 -36.38 -1.27 -7.22
CA GLU A 548 -35.22 -1.70 -8.01
C GLU A 548 -33.93 -1.02 -7.55
N PHE A 549 -33.99 0.30 -7.33
CA PHE A 549 -32.82 1.11 -6.99
C PHE A 549 -32.25 0.82 -5.60
N LYS A 550 -32.93 0.03 -4.75
CA LYS A 550 -32.38 -0.48 -3.49
C LYS A 550 -31.13 -1.34 -3.67
N ALA A 551 -30.90 -1.86 -4.88
CA ALA A 551 -29.69 -2.59 -5.22
C ALA A 551 -28.46 -1.70 -5.54
N LEU A 552 -28.61 -0.37 -5.54
CA LEU A 552 -27.51 0.58 -5.55
C LEU A 552 -26.99 0.87 -4.13
N ARG A 553 -25.72 1.25 -4.00
CA ARG A 553 -25.16 1.76 -2.73
C ARG A 553 -25.87 3.05 -2.33
N LYS A 554 -26.15 3.26 -1.03
CA LYS A 554 -26.96 4.37 -0.48
C LYS A 554 -26.75 5.73 -1.16
N ARG A 555 -25.51 6.17 -1.33
CA ARG A 555 -25.17 7.43 -2.03
C ARG A 555 -25.86 7.55 -3.40
N TYR A 556 -25.82 6.49 -4.20
CA TYR A 556 -26.42 6.46 -5.52
C TYR A 556 -27.95 6.29 -5.51
N GLN A 557 -28.53 5.84 -4.38
CA GLN A 557 -29.98 5.93 -4.15
C GLN A 557 -30.39 7.39 -3.94
N GLU A 558 -29.62 8.14 -3.14
CA GLU A 558 -29.80 9.58 -2.89
C GLU A 558 -29.59 10.39 -4.20
N ASP A 559 -28.52 10.10 -4.97
CA ASP A 559 -28.25 10.73 -6.28
C ASP A 559 -29.38 10.45 -7.30
N ILE A 560 -29.92 9.23 -7.37
CA ILE A 560 -31.09 8.91 -8.22
C ILE A 560 -32.34 9.65 -7.74
N MET A 561 -32.57 9.74 -6.43
CA MET A 561 -33.76 10.39 -5.90
C MET A 561 -33.70 11.93 -6.03
N GLU A 562 -32.52 12.55 -6.09
CA GLU A 562 -32.34 13.93 -6.59
C GLU A 562 -32.67 14.02 -8.10
N ALA A 563 -32.16 13.10 -8.93
CA ALA A 563 -32.42 13.11 -10.37
C ALA A 563 -33.92 12.94 -10.72
N ILE A 564 -34.64 12.07 -10.00
CA ILE A 564 -36.10 11.90 -10.13
C ILE A 564 -36.84 13.15 -9.66
N HIS A 565 -36.50 13.70 -8.49
CA HIS A 565 -37.16 14.90 -7.96
C HIS A 565 -36.96 16.11 -8.88
N LEU A 566 -35.73 16.32 -9.36
CA LEU A 566 -35.41 17.32 -10.38
C LEU A 566 -36.20 17.10 -11.67
N TYR A 567 -36.41 15.85 -12.10
CA TYR A 567 -37.24 15.55 -13.27
C TYR A 567 -38.70 15.94 -13.05
N LEU A 568 -39.30 15.57 -11.91
CA LEU A 568 -40.70 15.88 -11.58
C LEU A 568 -40.96 17.39 -11.57
N VAL A 569 -40.17 18.16 -10.82
CA VAL A 569 -40.31 19.63 -10.72
C VAL A 569 -40.07 20.30 -12.08
N LYS A 570 -39.00 19.94 -12.79
CA LYS A 570 -38.67 20.50 -14.10
C LYS A 570 -39.75 20.22 -15.14
N GLU A 571 -40.26 18.99 -15.23
CA GLU A 571 -41.31 18.64 -16.20
C GLU A 571 -42.63 19.32 -15.84
N TYR A 572 -42.99 19.46 -14.54
CA TYR A 572 -44.14 20.26 -14.10
C TYR A 572 -44.03 21.72 -14.57
N ILE A 573 -42.88 22.38 -14.35
CA ILE A 573 -42.63 23.75 -14.81
C ILE A 573 -42.65 23.86 -16.34
N ILE A 574 -42.16 22.84 -17.07
CA ILE A 574 -42.27 22.75 -18.54
C ILE A 574 -43.73 22.73 -19.00
N ARG A 575 -44.66 22.13 -18.23
CA ARG A 575 -46.10 22.14 -18.51
C ARG A 575 -46.76 23.46 -18.19
N LEU A 576 -46.43 24.04 -17.03
CA LEU A 576 -46.91 25.36 -16.63
C LEU A 576 -46.48 26.44 -17.64
N SER A 577 -45.26 26.35 -18.15
CA SER A 577 -44.70 27.25 -19.15
C SER A 577 -45.21 27.05 -20.59
N LYS A 578 -46.33 26.33 -20.82
CA LYS A 578 -46.96 26.22 -22.15
C LYS A 578 -48.10 27.21 -22.30
N LYS A 579 -48.06 27.96 -23.41
CA LYS A 579 -49.06 28.96 -23.86
C LYS A 579 -50.41 28.33 -24.27
N ARG A 580 -51.00 27.51 -23.40
CA ARG A 580 -52.27 26.77 -23.59
C ARG A 580 -53.32 27.06 -22.51
N LEU A 581 -52.94 27.79 -21.46
CA LEU A 581 -53.82 28.19 -20.36
C LEU A 581 -53.72 29.71 -20.18
N VAL A 582 -54.87 30.38 -20.06
CA VAL A 582 -54.99 31.82 -19.79
C VAL A 582 -56.25 32.01 -18.93
N LEU A 583 -56.10 32.60 -17.74
CA LEU A 583 -57.09 32.61 -16.66
C LEU A 583 -57.43 34.06 -16.27
N ARG A 584 -58.38 34.68 -17.00
CA ARG A 584 -58.63 36.14 -16.93
C ARG A 584 -59.17 36.67 -15.59
N THR A 585 -59.62 35.83 -14.66
CA THR A 585 -60.16 36.25 -13.36
C THR A 585 -59.25 35.83 -12.21
N ALA A 586 -59.24 36.62 -11.14
CA ALA A 586 -58.43 36.36 -9.95
C ALA A 586 -58.78 35.01 -9.30
N ASP A 587 -60.06 34.60 -9.32
CA ASP A 587 -60.53 33.34 -8.71
C ASP A 587 -59.99 32.12 -9.45
N LEU A 588 -59.95 32.15 -10.79
CA LEU A 588 -59.36 31.08 -11.59
C LEU A 588 -57.84 30.99 -11.35
N GLN A 589 -57.17 32.13 -11.20
CA GLN A 589 -55.73 32.18 -10.89
C GLN A 589 -55.44 31.67 -9.47
N LEU A 590 -56.29 32.00 -8.49
CA LEU A 590 -56.23 31.50 -7.11
C LEU A 590 -56.43 29.98 -7.06
N ASN A 591 -57.44 29.46 -7.77
CA ASN A 591 -57.72 28.04 -7.84
C ASN A 591 -56.52 27.28 -8.44
N LEU A 592 -55.94 27.75 -9.55
CA LEU A 592 -54.72 27.14 -10.12
C LEU A 592 -53.54 27.22 -9.15
N ALA A 593 -53.35 28.34 -8.44
CA ALA A 593 -52.27 28.47 -7.46
C ALA A 593 -52.43 27.46 -6.31
N GLN A 594 -53.66 27.24 -5.83
CA GLN A 594 -53.95 26.22 -4.81
C GLN A 594 -53.68 24.80 -5.32
N GLN A 595 -54.05 24.48 -6.56
CA GLN A 595 -53.73 23.20 -7.21
C GLN A 595 -52.21 22.97 -7.29
N ILE A 596 -51.44 23.99 -7.72
CA ILE A 596 -49.98 23.91 -7.80
C ILE A 596 -49.35 23.72 -6.41
N LEU A 597 -49.89 24.36 -5.36
CA LEU A 597 -49.42 24.18 -3.99
C LEU A 597 -49.68 22.76 -3.45
N ILE A 598 -50.83 22.17 -3.75
CA ILE A 598 -51.17 20.77 -3.40
C ILE A 598 -50.21 19.81 -4.15
N ASP A 599 -50.07 19.98 -5.46
CA ASP A 599 -49.16 19.16 -6.28
C ASP A 599 -47.70 19.27 -5.83
N ALA A 600 -47.25 20.50 -5.51
CA ALA A 600 -45.91 20.76 -5.01
C ALA A 600 -45.64 20.06 -3.67
N ASN A 601 -46.58 20.16 -2.72
CA ASN A 601 -46.50 19.47 -1.44
C ASN A 601 -46.47 17.94 -1.64
N ASN A 602 -47.32 17.39 -2.51
CA ASN A 602 -47.37 15.96 -2.80
C ASN A 602 -46.04 15.46 -3.40
N ILE A 603 -45.46 16.19 -4.36
CA ILE A 603 -44.16 15.87 -4.96
C ILE A 603 -43.04 15.98 -3.91
N GLN A 604 -43.00 17.07 -3.13
CA GLN A 604 -41.97 17.32 -2.12
C GLN A 604 -42.00 16.25 -1.02
N CYS A 605 -43.17 15.98 -0.43
CA CYS A 605 -43.33 14.96 0.61
C CYS A 605 -42.93 13.58 0.09
N PHE A 606 -43.39 13.18 -1.09
CA PHE A 606 -43.00 11.90 -1.70
C PHE A 606 -41.48 11.79 -1.92
N CYS A 607 -40.84 12.84 -2.47
CA CYS A 607 -39.41 12.83 -2.75
C CYS A 607 -38.57 12.83 -1.46
N ALA A 608 -38.95 13.62 -0.45
CA ALA A 608 -38.28 13.68 0.84
C ALA A 608 -38.40 12.35 1.61
N GLN A 609 -39.60 11.74 1.65
CA GLN A 609 -39.83 10.44 2.30
C GLN A 609 -39.02 9.30 1.68
N ASN A 610 -38.71 9.39 0.38
CA ASN A 610 -37.88 8.42 -0.33
C ASN A 610 -36.38 8.81 -0.40
N GLY A 611 -35.95 9.85 0.34
CA GLY A 611 -34.54 10.17 0.54
C GLY A 611 -33.91 11.14 -0.47
N SER A 612 -34.71 11.98 -1.15
CA SER A 612 -34.17 13.03 -2.01
C SER A 612 -33.43 14.10 -1.18
N PRO A 613 -32.13 14.38 -1.44
CA PRO A 613 -31.41 15.48 -0.78
C PRO A 613 -31.77 16.87 -1.36
N ALA A 614 -32.63 16.93 -2.38
CA ALA A 614 -32.85 18.11 -3.22
C ALA A 614 -33.82 19.15 -2.62
N ALA A 615 -33.68 19.49 -1.33
CA ALA A 615 -34.51 20.49 -0.64
C ALA A 615 -34.47 21.89 -1.31
N TRP A 616 -33.46 22.16 -2.13
CA TRP A 616 -33.38 23.39 -2.93
C TRP A 616 -34.47 23.52 -4.01
N LEU A 617 -35.13 22.42 -4.37
CA LEU A 617 -36.28 22.42 -5.29
C LEU A 617 -37.61 22.79 -4.61
N GLU A 618 -37.70 22.71 -3.28
CA GLU A 618 -38.92 22.94 -2.51
C GLU A 618 -39.63 24.28 -2.85
N PRO A 619 -38.96 25.45 -2.90
CA PRO A 619 -39.61 26.70 -3.25
C PRO A 619 -39.95 26.87 -4.75
N ALA A 620 -39.54 25.94 -5.63
CA ALA A 620 -39.65 26.11 -7.08
C ALA A 620 -41.09 26.22 -7.58
N LEU A 621 -41.98 25.33 -7.11
CA LEU A 621 -43.39 25.33 -7.48
C LEU A 621 -44.25 26.29 -6.63
N PRO A 622 -44.09 26.38 -5.29
CA PRO A 622 -44.85 27.31 -4.45
C PRO A 622 -44.68 28.79 -4.83
N THR A 623 -43.47 29.27 -5.10
CA THR A 623 -43.29 30.67 -5.54
C THR A 623 -43.87 30.90 -6.95
N LEU A 624 -43.82 29.91 -7.86
CA LEU A 624 -44.51 30.04 -9.15
C LEU A 624 -46.04 30.10 -9.01
N ALA A 625 -46.61 29.36 -8.05
CA ALA A 625 -48.02 29.47 -7.68
C ALA A 625 -48.35 30.86 -7.12
N GLU A 626 -47.50 31.41 -6.25
CA GLU A 626 -47.68 32.74 -5.66
C GLU A 626 -47.60 33.86 -6.72
N ILE A 627 -46.65 33.77 -7.67
CA ILE A 627 -46.57 34.67 -8.84
C ILE A 627 -47.85 34.61 -9.70
N ILE A 628 -48.51 33.44 -9.78
CA ILE A 628 -49.81 33.29 -10.45
C ILE A 628 -50.96 33.87 -9.60
N ARG A 629 -50.90 33.74 -8.27
CA ARG A 629 -51.94 34.18 -7.32
C ARG A 629 -52.00 35.69 -7.14
N LEU A 630 -50.86 36.35 -6.94
CA LEU A 630 -50.76 37.78 -6.59
C LEU A 630 -51.37 38.68 -7.67
N GLN A 631 -52.26 39.61 -7.30
CA GLN A 631 -52.89 40.52 -8.27
C GLN A 631 -52.19 41.89 -8.37
N ASP A 632 -51.51 42.35 -7.31
CA ASP A 632 -50.76 43.61 -7.36
C ASP A 632 -49.41 43.46 -8.10
N THR A 633 -49.16 44.37 -9.04
CA THR A 633 -47.94 44.43 -9.84
C THR A 633 -46.68 44.71 -8.98
N SER A 634 -46.80 45.32 -7.80
CA SER A 634 -45.64 45.54 -6.90
C SER A 634 -45.30 44.26 -6.12
N ALA A 635 -46.29 43.56 -5.58
CA ALA A 635 -46.12 42.26 -4.94
C ALA A 635 -45.54 41.22 -5.90
N ILE A 636 -46.03 41.14 -7.15
CA ILE A 636 -45.46 40.24 -8.16
C ILE A 636 -43.96 40.53 -8.39
N LYS A 637 -43.52 41.80 -8.38
CA LYS A 637 -42.11 42.16 -8.54
C LYS A 637 -41.24 41.68 -7.36
N ILE A 638 -41.75 41.78 -6.13
CA ILE A 638 -41.05 41.32 -4.92
C ILE A 638 -40.89 39.80 -4.95
N GLU A 639 -41.94 39.06 -5.31
CA GLU A 639 -41.87 37.60 -5.40
C GLU A 639 -40.98 37.13 -6.57
N VAL A 640 -41.01 37.82 -7.72
CA VAL A 640 -40.08 37.57 -8.84
C VAL A 640 -38.62 37.84 -8.46
N ALA A 641 -38.32 38.90 -7.69
CA ALA A 641 -36.97 39.16 -7.19
C ALA A 641 -36.50 38.06 -6.21
N THR A 642 -37.41 37.62 -5.33
CA THR A 642 -37.18 36.53 -4.36
C THR A 642 -37.01 35.18 -5.04
N PHE A 643 -37.65 34.97 -6.19
CA PHE A 643 -37.45 33.77 -7.01
C PHE A 643 -36.10 33.80 -7.74
N ALA A 644 -35.74 34.93 -8.34
CA ALA A 644 -34.51 35.08 -9.09
C ALA A 644 -33.25 34.95 -8.23
N SER A 645 -33.30 35.34 -6.95
CA SER A 645 -32.19 35.14 -6.01
C SER A 645 -32.05 33.69 -5.52
N ARG A 646 -33.10 32.88 -5.62
CA ARG A 646 -33.08 31.43 -5.33
C ARG A 646 -32.73 30.58 -6.56
N PHE A 647 -33.15 31.03 -7.75
CA PHE A 647 -32.97 30.36 -9.03
C PHE A 647 -32.39 31.35 -10.06
N PRO A 648 -31.08 31.64 -10.03
CA PRO A 648 -30.47 32.66 -10.89
C PRO A 648 -30.46 32.30 -12.38
N ASP A 649 -30.73 31.03 -12.75
CA ASP A 649 -30.93 30.62 -14.14
C ASP A 649 -32.37 30.87 -14.67
N PHE A 650 -33.27 31.41 -13.83
CA PHE A 650 -34.58 31.89 -14.22
C PHE A 650 -34.48 33.10 -15.16
N SER A 651 -35.32 33.16 -16.20
CA SER A 651 -35.14 34.11 -17.31
C SER A 651 -36.41 34.87 -17.67
N LYS A 652 -36.25 35.98 -18.38
CA LYS A 652 -37.37 36.75 -18.98
C LYS A 652 -38.26 35.92 -19.92
N GLY A 653 -37.75 34.81 -20.47
CA GLY A 653 -38.51 33.83 -21.23
C GLY A 653 -39.41 33.00 -20.30
N HIS A 654 -38.82 32.41 -19.26
CA HIS A 654 -39.54 31.66 -18.21
C HIS A 654 -40.65 32.51 -17.57
N LEU A 655 -40.29 33.68 -17.03
CA LEU A 655 -41.23 34.64 -16.46
C LEU A 655 -42.31 35.07 -17.47
N GLY A 656 -41.95 35.22 -18.74
CA GLY A 656 -42.90 35.54 -19.81
C GLY A 656 -43.96 34.47 -20.03
N ALA A 657 -43.61 33.19 -19.95
CA ALA A 657 -44.57 32.09 -20.07
C ALA A 657 -45.51 32.02 -18.86
N ILE A 658 -44.99 32.19 -17.64
CA ILE A 658 -45.79 32.18 -16.41
C ILE A 658 -46.78 33.36 -16.38
N LEU A 659 -46.32 34.59 -16.67
CA LEU A 659 -47.20 35.76 -16.74
C LEU A 659 -48.25 35.67 -17.87
N THR A 660 -48.04 34.84 -18.89
CA THR A 660 -49.07 34.59 -19.94
C THR A 660 -50.31 33.90 -19.36
N ILE A 661 -50.16 33.11 -18.29
CA ILE A 661 -51.28 32.41 -17.64
C ILE A 661 -52.27 33.40 -17.02
N LYS A 662 -51.80 34.54 -16.50
CA LYS A 662 -52.66 35.55 -15.87
C LYS A 662 -53.66 36.19 -16.84
N GLY A 663 -53.20 36.65 -18.01
CA GLY A 663 -54.08 37.21 -19.04
C GLY A 663 -54.87 38.49 -18.68
N ASN A 664 -54.77 39.00 -17.45
CA ASN A 664 -55.36 40.26 -16.98
C ASN A 664 -54.32 41.40 -16.82
N LEU A 665 -53.02 41.10 -16.95
CA LEU A 665 -51.95 42.11 -16.90
C LEU A 665 -51.77 42.83 -18.25
N SER A 666 -51.52 44.14 -18.22
CA SER A 666 -51.19 44.93 -19.41
C SER A 666 -49.77 44.66 -19.95
N ASN A 667 -49.55 44.99 -21.22
CA ASN A 667 -48.22 44.91 -21.85
C ASN A 667 -47.17 45.81 -21.14
N SER A 668 -47.60 46.90 -20.51
CA SER A 668 -46.78 47.79 -19.68
C SER A 668 -46.34 47.11 -18.38
N GLU A 669 -47.27 46.45 -17.68
CA GLU A 669 -46.97 45.74 -16.43
C GLU A 669 -46.09 44.53 -16.69
N ILE A 670 -46.37 43.73 -17.72
CA ILE A 670 -45.54 42.57 -18.10
C ILE A 670 -44.10 43.02 -18.43
N LYS A 671 -43.90 44.19 -19.05
CA LYS A 671 -42.55 44.77 -19.24
C LYS A 671 -41.92 45.19 -17.90
N SER A 672 -42.67 45.90 -17.05
CA SER A 672 -42.20 46.41 -15.76
C SER A 672 -41.89 45.32 -14.73
N ILE A 673 -42.57 44.17 -14.80
CA ILE A 673 -42.26 42.98 -13.99
C ILE A 673 -41.01 42.28 -14.54
N LYS A 674 -40.87 42.17 -15.88
CA LYS A 674 -39.68 41.56 -16.50
C LYS A 674 -38.38 42.33 -16.30
N SER A 675 -38.42 43.64 -16.07
CA SER A 675 -37.21 44.44 -15.81
C SER A 675 -36.57 44.19 -14.44
N ILE A 676 -37.25 43.50 -13.51
CA ILE A 676 -36.63 43.05 -12.25
C ILE A 676 -35.43 42.12 -12.53
N LEU A 677 -35.56 41.26 -13.55
CA LEU A 677 -34.50 40.32 -13.95
C LEU A 677 -33.30 40.99 -14.66
N ASP A 678 -33.35 42.30 -14.93
CA ASP A 678 -32.16 43.06 -15.38
C ASP A 678 -31.27 43.50 -14.20
N VAL A 679 -31.78 43.46 -12.97
CA VAL A 679 -31.07 43.87 -11.76
C VAL A 679 -30.51 42.66 -11.01
N SER A 680 -31.25 41.54 -10.99
CA SER A 680 -30.86 40.31 -10.27
C SER A 680 -29.70 39.52 -10.91
N THR A 681 -29.38 39.75 -12.18
CA THR A 681 -28.42 38.95 -12.97
C THR A 681 -26.95 39.21 -12.67
N LEU A 682 -26.62 40.16 -11.80
CA LEU A 682 -25.23 40.57 -11.51
C LEU A 682 -24.49 39.68 -10.49
N LEU A 683 -25.19 38.80 -9.76
CA LEU A 683 -24.61 38.06 -8.63
C LEU A 683 -25.22 36.65 -8.47
N THR A 684 -24.64 35.62 -9.12
CA THR A 684 -24.34 34.26 -8.55
C THR A 684 -24.00 33.24 -9.64
N ASP A 685 -22.78 32.67 -9.60
CA ASP A 685 -22.51 31.36 -10.20
C ASP A 685 -23.08 30.27 -9.28
N SER A 686 -24.30 29.81 -9.55
CA SER A 686 -24.87 28.67 -8.83
C SER A 686 -24.56 27.35 -9.55
N SER A 687 -24.10 26.34 -8.81
CA SER A 687 -23.73 25.03 -9.36
C SER A 687 -24.93 24.10 -9.67
N ARG A 688 -26.16 24.60 -9.57
CA ARG A 688 -27.41 23.83 -9.69
C ARG A 688 -28.30 24.40 -10.79
N SER A 689 -28.53 23.60 -11.82
CA SER A 689 -29.30 23.97 -13.01
C SER A 689 -30.74 23.48 -12.91
N LEU A 690 -31.71 24.41 -13.01
CA LEU A 690 -33.14 24.10 -13.12
C LEU A 690 -33.71 24.73 -14.39
N PHE A 691 -33.72 26.05 -14.50
CA PHE A 691 -34.30 26.77 -15.63
C PHE A 691 -33.43 26.75 -16.88
N SER A 692 -32.12 26.62 -16.73
CA SER A 692 -31.19 26.33 -17.84
C SER A 692 -31.45 24.97 -18.51
N LEU A 693 -32.13 24.04 -17.82
CA LEU A 693 -32.61 22.77 -18.38
C LEU A 693 -34.02 22.88 -19.02
N ILE A 694 -34.67 24.05 -18.93
CA ILE A 694 -36.02 24.30 -19.41
C ILE A 694 -35.95 25.16 -20.68
N LYS A 695 -36.54 24.66 -21.78
CA LYS A 695 -36.64 25.42 -23.04
C LYS A 695 -38.06 25.94 -23.24
N VAL A 696 -38.21 27.25 -23.10
CA VAL A 696 -39.43 28.02 -23.41
C VAL A 696 -39.32 28.60 -24.81
N GLY A 697 -40.45 28.64 -25.53
CA GLY A 697 -40.61 29.24 -26.85
C GLY A 697 -41.95 29.94 -26.97
#